data_AF-A0A135SLY0-F1
#
_entry.id   AF-A0A135SLY0-F1
#
_cell.length_a   1.000
_cell.length_b   1.000
_cell.length_c   1.000
_cell.angle_alpha   90.00
_cell.angle_beta   90.00
_cell.angle_gamma   90.00
#
_symmetry.space_group_name_H-M   'P 1'
#
loop_
_entity.id
_entity.type
_entity.pdbx_description
1 polymer ?
#
loop_
_entity_poly.entity_id
_entity_poly.type
_entity_poly.pdbx_seq_one_letter_code
_entity_poly.pdbx_strand_id
1 'polypeptide(L)'
;MQSSDNEASPVESLPAMPMAASTGRPPKRQSVPEGHPLAQSEVTLPYRRSNPSVAPLFASTLTPPGSRSGSPMGRGSPARSTMSGSVFGGPAARSLIENASDSPGDPRNLIMKAYVPHVAIYASPDTEELATDKGFKNGLWELLRPFGEQVQGKVTIRDSNGASRSWEDYSVRFTKFGDNIEHPGSNASQGTQSAATNGQAGSASKSRSHYDDVEAVVDSHLSYAEESFLNTPHHGLTRQGLDVEATSPYYSLYLRRLLSGIPVSPHETFAHPVACVIAISSRSPSPIEDLRKLYNDTSTGENRLPVWVDGDYLRYYVLVHDEERDDVTRSLALFDQMKRHLGLHCHLLRLRSTQSAETDDDSIPLPRSDWMSAAEELKDIRNSEEREDFEDPTRYIFESDATAIRTFVREMVTQSIIPTMERHVSLWNDQVASRRRGITGRFMNLSRKWGGFGSSSRNSVVGGSGSSSAYDALGFYRPDASEAIMRKLADFAFMLRDWKLAHSTYDLLRSDFSDAKAWKYHAAANEMASASLLIMPQNLPSKSRAETIDQMLEAAFYSYYTRCSSPFGALRSLTLGIELLRLRGGSSVDDAVRWGIRLLDSKILGPVGDALMKERLAVCYASKPGVGSGSWGHRKRKSAMWCILGGEAWDLQQKYIQSQRCLNEASRIYSELPHENGVSKFSLANEFVAGLQHQLDEKLDVDDGNGGDESPSQDVEEVLVEESETMDFRSRRTSMMGRGGAPVASLETAPLHEVASPVKEKGDGSVQDEFG
;
A
#
# COMPACT_ATOMS: atom_id res chain seq x y z
N MET A 1 35.03 85.66 -13.90
CA MET A 1 35.54 86.68 -12.97
C MET A 1 34.95 86.39 -11.59
N GLN A 2 35.78 86.55 -10.55
CA GLN A 2 35.50 86.74 -9.11
C GLN A 2 34.04 86.64 -8.55
N SER A 3 33.83 85.69 -7.61
CA SER A 3 33.59 85.86 -6.14
C SER A 3 32.54 86.89 -5.62
N SER A 4 31.87 86.73 -4.45
CA SER A 4 31.78 85.67 -3.41
C SER A 4 30.72 86.01 -2.32
N ASP A 5 30.62 85.17 -1.27
CA ASP A 5 30.31 85.42 0.17
C ASP A 5 29.11 84.57 0.71
N ASN A 6 29.13 83.83 1.84
CA ASN A 6 29.84 84.03 3.11
C ASN A 6 29.92 82.78 4.05
N GLU A 7 31.10 82.60 4.67
CA GLU A 7 31.52 82.10 6.03
C GLU A 7 30.77 81.04 6.92
N ALA A 8 31.54 80.04 7.42
CA ALA A 8 31.99 79.87 8.84
C ALA A 8 32.03 78.41 9.43
N SER A 9 33.12 78.06 10.15
CA SER A 9 33.36 76.88 11.03
C SER A 9 34.69 77.09 11.83
N PRO A 10 35.28 76.21 12.70
CA PRO A 10 34.88 74.96 13.41
C PRO A 10 35.34 74.88 14.93
N VAL A 11 35.49 73.66 15.52
CA VAL A 11 36.36 73.19 16.68
C VAL A 11 35.72 72.67 18.01
N GLU A 12 35.67 71.32 18.15
CA GLU A 12 36.19 70.38 19.21
C GLU A 12 36.11 70.57 20.76
N SER A 13 35.70 69.49 21.51
CA SER A 13 36.37 68.84 22.70
C SER A 13 35.45 68.12 23.76
N LEU A 14 36.00 67.14 24.52
CA LEU A 14 35.37 66.16 25.47
C LEU A 14 35.44 66.61 26.97
N PRO A 15 34.67 66.06 27.98
CA PRO A 15 35.09 64.84 28.74
C PRO A 15 34.07 64.01 29.61
N ALA A 16 34.45 62.74 29.89
CA ALA A 16 34.39 61.93 31.15
C ALA A 16 33.07 61.48 31.91
N MET A 17 33.22 60.38 32.70
CA MET A 17 32.20 59.57 33.43
C MET A 17 31.98 59.94 34.93
N PRO A 18 31.12 59.22 35.69
CA PRO A 18 31.63 58.16 36.60
C PRO A 18 30.74 56.87 36.78
N MET A 19 31.21 55.95 37.64
CA MET A 19 30.76 54.55 37.91
C MET A 19 29.53 54.43 38.88
N ALA A 20 28.98 53.27 39.33
CA ALA A 20 29.50 51.89 39.52
C ALA A 20 28.43 50.78 39.82
N ALA A 21 28.88 49.50 39.77
CA ALA A 21 28.45 48.32 40.59
C ALA A 21 27.03 47.70 40.44
N SER A 22 26.77 46.38 40.60
CA SER A 22 27.64 45.17 40.69
C SER A 22 26.84 43.83 40.67
N THR A 23 27.57 42.70 40.58
CA THR A 23 27.22 41.27 40.90
C THR A 23 26.67 40.32 39.81
N GLY A 24 27.25 39.11 39.75
CA GLY A 24 26.90 37.99 38.85
C GLY A 24 28.15 37.24 38.33
N ARG A 25 28.59 36.15 38.99
CA ARG A 25 29.89 35.48 38.74
C ARG A 25 29.71 34.02 38.23
N PRO A 26 30.56 33.50 37.31
CA PRO A 26 30.59 32.09 36.89
C PRO A 26 31.75 31.29 37.51
N PRO A 27 31.68 29.94 37.47
CA PRO A 27 32.86 29.06 37.32
C PRO A 27 32.57 27.83 36.43
N LYS A 28 33.51 27.00 35.94
CA LYS A 28 34.99 27.06 35.74
C LYS A 28 35.37 25.96 34.74
N ARG A 29 36.55 26.06 34.11
CA ARG A 29 37.15 25.05 33.22
C ARG A 29 38.37 24.42 33.93
N GLN A 30 38.64 23.12 33.80
CA GLN A 30 39.91 22.56 34.28
C GLN A 30 40.40 21.30 33.52
N SER A 31 41.63 21.44 32.97
CA SER A 31 42.69 20.44 32.70
C SER A 31 42.41 19.07 32.04
N VAL A 32 43.10 18.87 30.91
CA VAL A 32 43.46 17.58 30.27
C VAL A 32 44.72 16.98 30.93
N PRO A 33 44.88 15.64 30.91
CA PRO A 33 46.18 14.99 30.80
C PRO A 33 46.31 14.12 29.53
N GLU A 34 47.49 14.13 28.91
CA GLU A 34 47.86 13.28 27.76
C GLU A 34 48.28 11.86 28.20
N GLY A 35 48.15 10.83 27.35
CA GLY A 35 48.77 9.53 27.65
C GLY A 35 48.32 8.28 26.86
N HIS A 36 48.74 8.17 25.59
CA HIS A 36 48.92 6.93 24.82
C HIS A 36 47.71 6.01 24.44
N PRO A 37 47.84 5.24 23.33
CA PRO A 37 46.73 4.51 22.73
C PRO A 37 46.60 3.06 23.25
N LEU A 38 45.38 2.53 23.25
CA LEU A 38 45.13 1.10 23.39
C LEU A 38 44.31 0.60 22.19
N ALA A 39 45.00 -0.14 21.33
CA ALA A 39 44.38 -1.02 20.35
C ALA A 39 43.90 -2.30 21.03
N GLN A 40 43.02 -3.02 20.34
CA GLN A 40 42.68 -4.44 20.56
C GLN A 40 42.13 -4.82 21.94
N SER A 41 40.82 -5.08 21.95
CA SER A 41 40.20 -6.06 22.85
C SER A 41 39.27 -6.95 22.03
N GLU A 42 39.88 -7.91 21.32
CA GLU A 42 39.15 -9.10 20.86
C GLU A 42 38.71 -9.87 22.11
N VAL A 43 37.47 -9.68 22.53
CA VAL A 43 36.80 -10.57 23.48
C VAL A 43 35.84 -11.42 22.68
N THR A 44 36.26 -12.65 22.40
CA THR A 44 35.44 -13.70 21.78
C THR A 44 34.23 -14.00 22.66
N LEU A 45 33.10 -13.37 22.35
CA LEU A 45 31.79 -13.70 22.92
C LEU A 45 31.20 -14.91 22.16
N PRO A 46 30.58 -15.87 22.85
CA PRO A 46 29.98 -17.02 22.20
C PRO A 46 28.75 -16.60 21.38
N TYR A 47 28.75 -16.95 20.10
CA TYR A 47 27.57 -17.02 19.23
C TYR A 47 26.70 -15.76 19.06
N ARG A 48 27.29 -14.61 18.69
CA ARG A 48 26.53 -13.55 17.99
C ARG A 48 26.11 -14.08 16.61
N ARG A 49 24.88 -14.61 16.50
CA ARG A 49 24.34 -15.20 15.25
C ARG A 49 23.69 -14.16 14.32
N SER A 50 23.08 -13.12 14.88
CA SER A 50 22.54 -12.00 14.11
C SER A 50 23.65 -11.04 13.67
N ASN A 51 23.87 -10.92 12.36
CA ASN A 51 24.86 -10.01 11.80
C ASN A 51 24.35 -8.56 11.91
N PRO A 52 24.96 -7.65 12.70
CA PRO A 52 24.36 -6.33 12.93
C PRO A 52 24.33 -5.44 11.68
N SER A 53 25.12 -5.77 10.64
CA SER A 53 25.13 -5.06 9.36
C SER A 53 23.86 -5.26 8.52
N VAL A 54 23.08 -6.33 8.76
CA VAL A 54 21.85 -6.60 8.00
C VAL A 54 20.59 -5.96 8.64
N ALA A 55 20.67 -5.52 9.89
CA ALA A 55 19.58 -4.85 10.61
C ALA A 55 18.90 -3.69 9.84
N PRO A 56 19.62 -2.84 9.06
CA PRO A 56 19.00 -1.79 8.26
C PRO A 56 18.07 -2.29 7.15
N LEU A 57 18.20 -3.54 6.68
CA LEU A 57 17.29 -4.15 5.69
C LEU A 57 15.94 -4.48 6.35
N PHE A 58 15.99 -5.06 7.55
CA PHE A 58 14.82 -5.44 8.35
C PHE A 58 14.11 -4.25 9.04
N ALA A 59 14.67 -3.04 8.95
CA ALA A 59 14.12 -1.81 9.56
C ALA A 59 12.70 -1.41 9.10
N SER A 60 12.13 -2.07 8.08
CA SER A 60 10.72 -1.91 7.66
C SER A 60 9.73 -2.63 8.59
N THR A 61 10.18 -3.61 9.38
CA THR A 61 9.35 -4.39 10.32
C THR A 61 9.73 -4.23 11.78
N LEU A 62 10.95 -3.78 12.08
CA LEU A 62 11.47 -3.62 13.45
C LEU A 62 11.00 -2.37 14.21
N THR A 63 10.38 -1.40 13.52
CA THR A 63 9.85 -0.17 14.16
C THR A 63 8.34 -0.02 13.94
N PRO A 64 7.57 0.45 14.95
CA PRO A 64 6.14 0.69 14.78
C PRO A 64 5.85 1.72 13.66
N PRO A 65 4.73 1.59 12.92
CA PRO A 65 4.42 2.45 11.76
C PRO A 65 4.36 3.98 11.99
N GLY A 66 4.44 4.46 13.25
CA GLY A 66 4.46 5.89 13.58
C GLY A 66 5.84 6.50 13.85
N SER A 67 6.93 5.72 13.78
CA SER A 67 8.28 6.19 14.17
C SER A 67 9.07 6.89 13.05
N ARG A 68 8.63 6.83 11.79
CA ARG A 68 9.35 7.37 10.62
C ARG A 68 9.02 8.85 10.36
N SER A 69 9.45 9.76 11.24
CA SER A 69 9.42 11.21 10.98
C SER A 69 10.60 11.65 10.09
N GLY A 70 10.50 11.41 8.80
CA GLY A 70 11.48 11.85 7.80
C GLY A 70 11.29 13.31 7.37
N SER A 71 11.55 14.30 8.24
CA SER A 71 11.80 15.72 7.86
C SER A 71 12.25 16.58 9.05
N PRO A 72 13.26 17.46 8.88
CA PRO A 72 13.68 18.41 9.92
C PRO A 72 12.83 19.69 9.90
N MET A 73 11.52 19.62 10.22
CA MET A 73 10.67 20.81 10.34
C MET A 73 9.65 20.73 11.49
N GLY A 74 9.73 21.73 12.39
CA GLY A 74 8.60 22.31 13.14
C GLY A 74 7.70 21.40 13.98
N ARG A 75 7.92 21.36 15.31
CA ARG A 75 6.99 20.74 16.28
C ARG A 75 5.54 21.27 16.14
N GLY A 76 4.60 20.36 15.92
CA GLY A 76 3.18 20.52 16.25
C GLY A 76 2.70 19.32 17.07
N SER A 77 2.17 19.54 18.28
CA SER A 77 1.70 18.45 19.15
C SER A 77 0.34 17.88 18.68
N PRO A 78 0.12 16.55 18.71
CA PRO A 78 -1.17 15.98 18.37
C PRO A 78 -2.22 16.30 19.43
N ALA A 79 -3.25 17.07 19.06
CA ALA A 79 -4.35 17.43 19.93
C ALA A 79 -5.36 16.27 20.05
N ARG A 80 -5.42 15.65 21.23
CA ARG A 80 -6.36 14.58 21.58
C ARG A 80 -7.80 15.12 21.56
N SER A 81 -8.54 14.87 20.48
CA SER A 81 -9.92 15.32 20.32
C SER A 81 -10.91 14.27 20.84
N THR A 82 -11.71 14.66 21.83
CA THR A 82 -12.68 13.79 22.49
C THR A 82 -13.95 13.62 21.65
N MET A 83 -14.36 12.37 21.43
CA MET A 83 -15.59 12.04 20.70
C MET A 83 -16.82 12.26 21.58
N SER A 84 -17.70 13.17 21.18
CA SER A 84 -19.06 13.31 21.72
C SER A 84 -20.05 13.12 20.57
N GLY A 85 -20.73 11.98 20.55
CA GLY A 85 -21.63 11.58 19.47
C GLY A 85 -23.08 12.01 19.70
N SER A 86 -23.69 12.63 18.68
CA SER A 86 -25.14 12.88 18.65
C SER A 86 -25.88 11.68 18.04
N VAL A 87 -26.97 11.24 18.67
CA VAL A 87 -27.61 9.93 18.41
C VAL A 87 -28.58 9.93 17.21
N PHE A 88 -28.89 11.09 16.62
CA PHE A 88 -29.88 11.23 15.53
C PHE A 88 -29.33 11.75 14.19
N GLY A 89 -28.03 11.56 13.96
CA GLY A 89 -27.43 11.62 12.62
C GLY A 89 -26.42 10.49 12.47
N GLY A 90 -26.64 9.58 11.53
CA GLY A 90 -25.63 8.58 11.18
C GLY A 90 -24.33 9.27 10.76
N PRO A 91 -23.16 8.61 10.85
CA PRO A 91 -21.88 9.22 10.50
C PRO A 91 -21.91 9.62 9.03
N ALA A 92 -22.16 10.91 8.77
CA ALA A 92 -22.02 11.50 7.46
C ALA A 92 -20.59 11.22 7.01
N ALA A 93 -20.45 10.79 5.75
CA ALA A 93 -19.17 10.39 5.17
C ALA A 93 -18.20 11.59 5.07
N ARG A 94 -17.61 11.99 6.19
CA ARG A 94 -16.41 12.81 6.23
C ARG A 94 -15.35 12.09 5.43
N SER A 95 -14.64 12.88 4.64
CA SER A 95 -13.99 12.39 3.44
C SER A 95 -13.00 11.28 3.78
N LEU A 96 -13.26 10.06 3.29
CA LEU A 96 -12.25 8.99 3.29
C LEU A 96 -10.91 9.55 2.78
N ILE A 97 -10.95 10.46 1.82
CA ILE A 97 -9.80 11.07 1.14
C ILE A 97 -8.88 11.90 2.07
N GLU A 98 -9.36 12.45 3.19
CA GLU A 98 -8.57 13.41 3.99
C GLU A 98 -7.66 12.80 5.06
N ASN A 99 -7.98 11.63 5.62
CA ASN A 99 -7.25 11.07 6.77
C ASN A 99 -6.09 10.13 6.39
N ALA A 100 -5.77 10.01 5.11
CA ALA A 100 -4.88 8.95 4.62
C ALA A 100 -3.39 9.29 4.77
N SER A 101 -2.97 10.56 4.75
CA SER A 101 -1.55 10.95 4.69
C SER A 101 -0.66 10.43 5.83
N ASP A 102 -1.25 10.09 6.98
CA ASP A 102 -0.52 10.06 8.25
C ASP A 102 -0.08 8.64 8.70
N SER A 103 -0.34 7.59 7.91
CA SER A 103 0.07 6.20 8.25
C SER A 103 0.65 5.42 7.05
N PRO A 104 1.96 5.10 7.05
CA PRO A 104 2.60 4.32 5.97
C PRO A 104 2.20 2.83 5.98
N GLY A 105 1.46 2.38 7.00
CA GLY A 105 0.87 1.05 7.09
C GLY A 105 -0.62 0.98 6.74
N ASP A 106 -1.29 2.10 6.40
CA ASP A 106 -2.68 2.05 5.93
C ASP A 106 -2.77 1.23 4.63
N PRO A 107 -3.53 0.12 4.58
CA PRO A 107 -3.71 -0.68 3.38
C PRO A 107 -4.17 0.16 2.20
N ARG A 108 -4.94 1.24 2.42
CA ARG A 108 -5.38 2.11 1.34
C ARG A 108 -4.24 2.89 0.70
N ASN A 109 -3.30 3.42 1.48
CA ASN A 109 -2.12 4.09 0.94
C ASN A 109 -1.28 3.15 0.09
N LEU A 110 -1.11 1.90 0.55
CA LEU A 110 -0.43 0.86 -0.21
C LEU A 110 -1.15 0.61 -1.54
N ILE A 111 -2.48 0.44 -1.55
CA ILE A 111 -3.26 0.26 -2.79
C ILE A 111 -3.15 1.47 -3.71
N MET A 112 -3.22 2.68 -3.16
CA MET A 112 -3.12 3.95 -3.90
C MET A 112 -1.74 4.15 -4.55
N LYS A 113 -0.65 3.80 -3.84
CA LYS A 113 0.73 3.90 -4.34
C LYS A 113 1.16 2.69 -5.19
N ALA A 114 0.41 1.59 -5.16
CA ALA A 114 0.61 0.44 -6.04
C ALA A 114 0.30 0.76 -7.51
N TYR A 115 -0.75 1.53 -7.76
CA TYR A 115 -1.30 1.82 -9.09
C TYR A 115 -1.03 3.28 -9.51
N VAL A 116 0.24 3.56 -9.74
CA VAL A 116 0.77 4.90 -10.07
C VAL A 116 1.41 4.90 -11.47
N PRO A 117 1.63 6.06 -12.11
CA PRO A 117 2.22 6.09 -13.45
C PRO A 117 3.66 5.56 -13.45
N HIS A 118 3.93 4.57 -14.32
CA HIS A 118 5.27 4.05 -14.55
C HIS A 118 6.04 4.95 -15.54
N VAL A 119 7.27 5.30 -15.16
CA VAL A 119 8.21 6.09 -15.96
C VAL A 119 9.44 5.23 -16.22
N ALA A 120 9.63 4.81 -17.47
CA ALA A 120 10.80 4.04 -17.85
C ALA A 120 12.04 4.96 -17.90
N ILE A 121 13.19 4.44 -17.48
CA ILE A 121 14.50 5.07 -17.62
C ILE A 121 15.28 4.34 -18.72
N TYR A 122 15.78 5.11 -19.69
CA TYR A 122 16.69 4.62 -20.72
C TYR A 122 17.82 5.64 -20.93
N ALA A 123 19.05 5.26 -20.60
CA ALA A 123 20.19 6.18 -20.52
C ALA A 123 21.31 5.78 -21.50
N SER A 124 22.13 6.75 -21.92
CA SER A 124 23.34 6.47 -22.69
C SER A 124 24.41 5.80 -21.82
N PRO A 125 25.36 5.04 -22.41
CA PRO A 125 26.47 4.43 -21.65
C PRO A 125 27.20 5.43 -20.75
N ASP A 126 27.53 6.61 -21.26
CA ASP A 126 28.22 7.68 -20.51
C ASP A 126 27.41 8.23 -19.33
N THR A 127 26.08 8.11 -19.36
CA THR A 127 25.19 8.47 -18.24
C THR A 127 25.15 7.37 -17.19
N GLU A 128 25.16 6.10 -17.61
CA GLU A 128 25.25 4.96 -16.69
C GLU A 128 26.64 4.87 -16.04
N GLU A 129 27.71 5.24 -16.77
CA GLU A 129 29.05 5.41 -16.23
C GLU A 129 29.10 6.53 -15.19
N LEU A 130 28.50 7.70 -15.46
CA LEU A 130 28.39 8.80 -14.49
C LEU A 130 27.62 8.38 -13.22
N ALA A 131 26.56 7.58 -13.34
CA ALA A 131 25.85 7.02 -12.19
C ALA A 131 26.69 5.97 -11.44
N THR A 132 27.52 5.20 -12.15
CA THR A 132 28.41 4.17 -11.58
C THR A 132 29.60 4.80 -10.84
N ASP A 133 30.24 5.84 -11.41
CA ASP A 133 31.24 6.72 -10.75
C ASP A 133 30.76 7.20 -9.37
N LYS A 134 29.46 7.42 -9.27
CA LYS A 134 28.76 7.95 -8.09
C LYS A 134 28.30 6.87 -7.08
N GLY A 135 28.59 5.60 -7.35
CA GLY A 135 28.27 4.45 -6.48
C GLY A 135 26.98 3.68 -6.83
N PHE A 136 26.25 4.06 -7.89
CA PHE A 136 24.98 3.43 -8.27
C PHE A 136 25.18 2.33 -9.32
N LYS A 137 25.43 1.10 -8.83
CA LYS A 137 25.71 -0.10 -9.64
C LYS A 137 24.61 -0.47 -10.63
N ASN A 138 23.37 -0.04 -10.40
CA ASN A 138 22.23 -0.27 -11.29
C ASN A 138 21.89 0.95 -12.17
N GLY A 139 22.80 1.93 -12.28
CA GLY A 139 22.70 3.07 -13.19
C GLY A 139 21.80 4.20 -12.70
N LEU A 140 21.47 5.12 -13.60
CA LEU A 140 20.64 6.30 -13.34
C LEU A 140 19.26 5.93 -12.77
N TRP A 141 18.72 4.76 -13.16
CA TRP A 141 17.46 4.26 -12.60
C TRP A 141 17.51 4.10 -11.07
N GLU A 142 18.61 3.59 -10.52
CA GLU A 142 18.77 3.36 -9.09
C GLU A 142 18.85 4.67 -8.30
N LEU A 143 19.56 5.66 -8.86
CA LEU A 143 19.64 7.01 -8.34
C LEU A 143 18.27 7.71 -8.32
N LEU A 144 17.49 7.59 -9.40
CA LEU A 144 16.18 8.27 -9.52
C LEU A 144 15.06 7.59 -8.73
N ARG A 145 15.14 6.27 -8.51
CA ARG A 145 14.04 5.44 -7.97
C ARG A 145 13.36 6.01 -6.71
N PRO A 146 14.07 6.42 -5.63
CA PRO A 146 13.42 6.88 -4.40
C PRO A 146 12.64 8.18 -4.59
N PHE A 147 13.06 9.03 -5.52
CA PHE A 147 12.45 10.35 -5.76
C PHE A 147 11.08 10.28 -6.45
N GLY A 148 10.68 9.12 -6.98
CA GLY A 148 9.34 8.90 -7.51
C GLY A 148 8.29 8.61 -6.44
N GLU A 149 8.68 8.10 -5.27
CA GLU A 149 7.76 7.56 -4.26
C GLU A 149 6.90 8.63 -3.57
N GLN A 150 7.35 9.89 -3.60
CA GLN A 150 6.55 11.06 -3.27
C GLN A 150 7.03 12.28 -4.08
N VAL A 151 6.18 12.79 -4.97
CA VAL A 151 6.47 13.98 -5.76
C VAL A 151 6.41 15.21 -4.85
N GLN A 152 7.41 16.10 -4.94
CA GLN A 152 7.54 17.21 -4.00
C GLN A 152 6.39 18.23 -4.12
N GLY A 153 5.64 18.41 -3.04
CA GLY A 153 4.57 19.40 -2.92
C GLY A 153 3.28 19.01 -3.66
N LYS A 154 2.33 19.95 -3.73
CA LYS A 154 0.99 19.67 -4.26
C LYS A 154 1.00 19.43 -5.77
N VAL A 155 0.51 18.27 -6.19
CA VAL A 155 0.23 17.92 -7.59
C VAL A 155 -1.26 18.14 -7.85
N THR A 156 -1.60 18.99 -8.82
CA THR A 156 -3.00 19.26 -9.20
C THR A 156 -3.36 18.43 -10.42
N ILE A 157 -4.50 17.72 -10.34
CA ILE A 157 -5.01 16.82 -11.38
C ILE A 157 -6.45 17.20 -11.69
N ARG A 158 -6.83 17.17 -12.96
CA ARG A 158 -8.19 17.43 -13.47
C ARG A 158 -8.92 16.12 -13.72
N ASP A 159 -10.13 16.00 -13.20
CA ASP A 159 -11.01 14.87 -13.50
C ASP A 159 -11.62 14.99 -14.92
N SER A 160 -12.31 13.95 -15.38
CA SER A 160 -12.92 13.93 -16.72
C SER A 160 -14.07 14.93 -16.92
N ASN A 161 -14.49 15.62 -15.85
CA ASN A 161 -15.51 16.67 -15.87
C ASN A 161 -14.87 18.08 -15.81
N GLY A 162 -13.53 18.16 -15.80
CA GLY A 162 -12.75 19.40 -15.70
C GLY A 162 -12.54 19.91 -14.27
N ALA A 163 -12.97 19.17 -13.24
CA ALA A 163 -12.78 19.59 -11.85
C ALA A 163 -11.34 19.31 -11.39
N SER A 164 -10.63 20.37 -10.99
CA SER A 164 -9.26 20.28 -10.48
C SER A 164 -9.24 19.90 -8.99
N ARG A 165 -8.37 18.96 -8.60
CA ARG A 165 -8.07 18.58 -7.21
C ARG A 165 -6.57 18.52 -6.99
N SER A 166 -6.10 18.97 -5.83
CA SER A 166 -4.68 18.95 -5.47
C SER A 166 -4.39 17.86 -4.44
N TRP A 167 -3.25 17.20 -4.60
CA TRP A 167 -2.82 16.01 -3.85
C TRP A 167 -1.39 16.20 -3.32
N GLU A 168 -1.13 15.84 -2.07
CA GLU A 168 0.19 15.95 -1.40
C GLU A 168 0.97 14.62 -1.41
N ASP A 169 0.28 13.54 -1.77
CA ASP A 169 0.71 12.14 -1.68
C ASP A 169 0.84 11.49 -3.06
N TYR A 170 1.02 12.29 -4.13
CA TYR A 170 1.16 11.76 -5.48
C TYR A 170 2.54 11.15 -5.72
N SER A 171 2.59 10.04 -6.45
CA SER A 171 3.81 9.26 -6.70
C SER A 171 3.87 8.83 -8.16
N VAL A 172 5.07 8.50 -8.64
CA VAL A 172 5.35 7.83 -9.91
C VAL A 172 6.36 6.72 -9.68
N ARG A 173 6.39 5.69 -10.53
CA ARG A 173 7.34 4.57 -10.38
C ARG A 173 8.39 4.57 -11.47
N PHE A 174 9.65 4.75 -11.08
CA PHE A 174 10.75 4.60 -12.02
C PHE A 174 11.05 3.12 -12.27
N THR A 175 11.05 2.72 -13.54
CA THR A 175 11.39 1.35 -13.99
C THR A 175 12.52 1.41 -15.01
N LYS A 176 13.26 0.31 -15.19
CA LYS A 176 14.17 0.20 -16.32
C LYS A 176 13.37 -0.05 -17.60
N PHE A 177 13.77 0.57 -18.71
CA PHE A 177 13.13 0.35 -20.00
C PHE A 177 13.35 -1.10 -20.49
N GLY A 178 12.28 -1.78 -20.88
CA GLY A 178 12.33 -3.18 -21.36
C GLY A 178 12.26 -4.27 -20.27
N ASP A 179 12.32 -3.91 -18.99
CA ASP A 179 12.34 -4.88 -17.88
C ASP A 179 10.94 -5.38 -17.46
N ASN A 180 10.92 -6.54 -16.78
CA ASN A 180 9.75 -7.18 -16.16
C ASN A 180 8.55 -7.40 -17.10
N ILE A 181 8.80 -7.88 -18.32
CA ILE A 181 7.79 -8.12 -19.36
C ILE A 181 7.22 -9.55 -19.29
N GLU A 182 5.89 -9.68 -19.21
CA GLU A 182 5.14 -10.93 -19.36
C GLU A 182 4.74 -11.15 -20.83
N HIS A 183 5.18 -12.27 -21.44
CA HIS A 183 4.79 -12.61 -22.81
C HIS A 183 3.41 -13.30 -22.87
N PRO A 184 2.50 -12.90 -23.80
CA PRO A 184 1.25 -13.62 -24.04
C PRO A 184 1.50 -15.02 -24.62
N GLY A 185 0.81 -16.04 -24.10
CA GLY A 185 0.72 -17.37 -24.73
C GLY A 185 1.02 -18.59 -23.85
N SER A 186 1.62 -18.41 -22.68
CA SER A 186 2.17 -19.51 -21.87
C SER A 186 1.20 -20.61 -21.39
N ASN A 187 -0.11 -20.36 -21.44
CA ASN A 187 -1.14 -21.31 -20.96
C ASN A 187 -2.03 -21.86 -22.11
N ALA A 188 -1.64 -21.70 -23.38
CA ALA A 188 -2.39 -22.22 -24.52
C ALA A 188 -1.94 -23.66 -24.89
N SER A 189 -2.61 -24.66 -24.33
CA SER A 189 -2.44 -26.06 -24.73
C SER A 189 -3.17 -26.37 -26.04
N GLN A 190 -2.46 -26.31 -27.17
CA GLN A 190 -2.83 -27.01 -28.40
C GLN A 190 -1.56 -27.38 -29.19
N GLY A 191 -1.46 -28.65 -29.58
CA GLY A 191 -0.20 -29.23 -30.02
C GLY A 191 0.00 -29.20 -31.54
N THR A 192 1.24 -28.88 -31.95
CA THR A 192 1.87 -29.40 -33.17
C THR A 192 3.34 -29.67 -32.87
N GLN A 193 3.82 -30.87 -33.20
CA GLN A 193 5.22 -31.24 -33.01
C GLN A 193 6.10 -30.51 -34.03
N SER A 194 7.06 -29.72 -33.54
CA SER A 194 8.22 -29.28 -34.30
C SER A 194 9.43 -29.28 -33.37
N ALA A 195 10.40 -30.14 -33.64
CA ALA A 195 11.56 -30.32 -32.78
C ALA A 195 12.71 -29.38 -33.16
N ALA A 196 13.11 -28.49 -32.25
CA ALA A 196 14.45 -27.90 -32.23
C ALA A 196 14.80 -27.31 -30.85
N THR A 197 15.92 -27.78 -30.30
CA THR A 197 16.86 -27.09 -29.36
C THR A 197 16.35 -26.47 -28.04
N ASN A 198 16.75 -27.12 -26.93
CA ASN A 198 16.94 -26.63 -25.55
C ASN A 198 16.48 -25.19 -25.19
N GLY A 199 15.45 -25.09 -24.32
CA GLY A 199 15.10 -23.84 -23.64
C GLY A 199 13.93 -23.96 -22.65
N GLN A 200 14.23 -23.94 -21.35
CA GLN A 200 13.39 -23.62 -20.17
C GLN A 200 11.85 -23.81 -20.21
N ALA A 201 11.34 -24.59 -19.24
CA ALA A 201 9.93 -24.63 -18.82
C ALA A 201 9.53 -23.34 -18.05
N GLY A 202 9.47 -22.20 -18.75
CA GLY A 202 9.73 -20.89 -18.15
C GLY A 202 8.57 -20.05 -17.59
N SER A 203 7.30 -20.49 -17.56
CA SER A 203 6.19 -19.56 -17.25
C SER A 203 5.28 -19.93 -16.08
N ALA A 204 4.85 -21.19 -15.94
CA ALA A 204 4.20 -21.62 -14.69
C ALA A 204 5.16 -21.47 -13.49
N SER A 205 6.47 -21.64 -13.71
CA SER A 205 7.53 -21.38 -12.75
C SER A 205 7.63 -19.89 -12.34
N LYS A 206 7.58 -18.93 -13.28
CA LYS A 206 7.70 -17.49 -12.96
C LYS A 206 6.50 -16.94 -12.18
N SER A 207 5.27 -17.29 -12.55
CA SER A 207 4.08 -16.83 -11.78
C SER A 207 3.98 -17.48 -10.39
N ARG A 208 4.66 -18.61 -10.17
CA ARG A 208 4.79 -19.26 -8.86
C ARG A 208 5.83 -18.54 -8.00
N SER A 209 7.02 -18.29 -8.58
CA SER A 209 8.08 -17.45 -7.99
C SER A 209 7.53 -16.16 -7.38
N HIS A 210 6.78 -15.34 -8.12
CA HIS A 210 6.41 -14.00 -7.63
C HIS A 210 5.66 -13.92 -6.30
N TYR A 211 4.87 -14.93 -5.91
CA TYR A 211 4.23 -14.95 -4.59
C TYR A 211 4.98 -15.84 -3.59
N ASP A 212 5.69 -16.88 -4.04
CA ASP A 212 6.64 -17.63 -3.20
C ASP A 212 7.75 -16.68 -2.66
N ASP A 213 8.22 -15.75 -3.51
CA ASP A 213 9.16 -14.68 -3.16
C ASP A 213 8.58 -13.72 -2.10
N VAL A 214 7.27 -13.45 -2.13
CA VAL A 214 6.59 -12.59 -1.12
C VAL A 214 6.49 -13.30 0.22
N GLU A 215 6.14 -14.59 0.23
CA GLU A 215 6.15 -15.42 1.45
C GLU A 215 7.57 -15.47 2.04
N ALA A 216 8.59 -15.72 1.20
CA ALA A 216 9.99 -15.80 1.61
C ALA A 216 10.55 -14.48 2.18
N VAL A 217 10.27 -13.32 1.57
CA VAL A 217 10.66 -12.01 2.14
C VAL A 217 10.11 -11.85 3.55
N VAL A 218 8.81 -12.09 3.72
CA VAL A 218 8.16 -11.84 5.01
C VAL A 218 8.61 -12.87 6.04
N ASP A 219 8.89 -14.11 5.64
CA ASP A 219 9.55 -15.10 6.50
C ASP A 219 10.95 -14.66 6.94
N SER A 220 11.81 -14.15 6.05
CA SER A 220 13.12 -13.61 6.43
C SER A 220 12.99 -12.48 7.46
N HIS A 221 12.04 -11.57 7.28
CA HIS A 221 11.75 -10.49 8.25
C HIS A 221 11.22 -11.01 9.59
N LEU A 222 10.42 -12.08 9.59
CA LEU A 222 9.94 -12.74 10.81
C LEU A 222 11.07 -13.47 11.54
N SER A 223 11.83 -14.30 10.83
CA SER A 223 12.98 -15.05 11.35
C SER A 223 14.02 -14.12 11.98
N TYR A 224 14.38 -13.03 11.30
CA TYR A 224 15.29 -12.02 11.85
C TYR A 224 14.76 -11.40 13.16
N ALA A 225 13.44 -11.21 13.27
CA ALA A 225 12.83 -10.66 14.48
C ALA A 225 12.75 -11.66 15.64
N GLU A 226 12.47 -12.94 15.36
CA GLU A 226 12.57 -14.02 16.36
C GLU A 226 14.01 -14.14 16.87
N GLU A 227 15.01 -14.20 15.98
CA GLU A 227 16.44 -14.22 16.36
C GLU A 227 16.86 -12.97 17.14
N SER A 228 16.41 -11.77 16.75
CA SER A 228 16.76 -10.52 17.45
C SER A 228 16.18 -10.45 18.87
N PHE A 229 15.02 -11.06 19.10
CA PHE A 229 14.34 -11.10 20.40
C PHE A 229 15.08 -12.02 21.37
N LEU A 230 15.44 -13.23 20.95
CA LEU A 230 16.21 -14.20 21.76
C LEU A 230 17.57 -13.62 22.23
N ASN A 231 18.15 -12.69 21.46
CA ASN A 231 19.41 -12.03 21.78
C ASN A 231 19.27 -10.77 22.68
N THR A 232 18.06 -10.38 23.13
CA THR A 232 17.86 -9.11 23.87
C THR A 232 16.88 -9.24 25.06
N PRO A 233 17.32 -9.02 26.32
CA PRO A 233 16.45 -9.13 27.51
C PRO A 233 15.52 -7.91 27.67
N HIS A 234 14.46 -7.82 26.84
CA HIS A 234 13.52 -6.71 26.81
C HIS A 234 12.05 -7.15 26.78
N HIS A 235 11.37 -7.09 27.93
CA HIS A 235 9.92 -7.31 28.15
C HIS A 235 8.98 -6.27 27.46
N GLY A 236 9.25 -5.90 26.21
CA GLY A 236 8.51 -4.86 25.47
C GLY A 236 7.66 -5.37 24.30
N LEU A 237 8.22 -6.27 23.47
CA LEU A 237 7.68 -6.58 22.14
C LEU A 237 6.40 -7.44 22.16
N THR A 238 6.26 -8.33 23.14
CA THR A 238 5.06 -9.18 23.32
C THR A 238 3.86 -8.43 23.91
N ARG A 239 4.04 -7.18 24.35
CA ARG A 239 3.03 -6.39 25.07
C ARG A 239 2.07 -5.61 24.16
N GLN A 240 2.32 -5.60 22.84
CA GLN A 240 1.48 -4.94 21.84
C GLN A 240 0.67 -5.99 21.07
N GLY A 241 -0.62 -6.12 21.40
CA GLY A 241 -1.56 -7.04 20.71
C GLY A 241 -1.79 -6.71 19.23
N LEU A 242 -2.79 -7.35 18.62
CA LEU A 242 -3.23 -6.97 17.27
C LEU A 242 -4.02 -5.67 17.35
N ASP A 243 -3.49 -4.61 16.74
CA ASP A 243 -4.17 -3.31 16.71
C ASP A 243 -5.26 -3.31 15.62
N VAL A 244 -6.38 -2.67 15.94
CA VAL A 244 -7.50 -2.43 15.01
C VAL A 244 -7.24 -1.16 14.19
N GLU A 245 -6.51 -0.20 14.74
CA GLU A 245 -6.21 1.09 14.13
C GLU A 245 -4.93 1.01 13.27
N ALA A 246 -3.81 0.48 13.80
CA ALA A 246 -2.59 0.23 13.04
C ALA A 246 -2.51 -1.19 12.41
N THR A 247 -2.07 -1.26 11.16
CA THR A 247 -1.78 -2.53 10.48
C THR A 247 -0.49 -3.16 11.03
N SER A 248 -0.47 -4.49 11.20
CA SER A 248 0.75 -5.25 11.51
C SER A 248 1.87 -4.92 10.50
N PRO A 249 3.12 -4.66 10.94
CA PRO A 249 4.20 -4.32 10.03
C PRO A 249 4.48 -5.44 9.02
N TYR A 250 4.39 -6.71 9.44
CA TYR A 250 4.55 -7.88 8.56
C TYR A 250 3.44 -7.98 7.50
N TYR A 251 2.18 -7.73 7.87
CA TYR A 251 1.10 -7.67 6.87
C TYR A 251 1.26 -6.47 5.92
N SER A 252 1.72 -5.34 6.44
CA SER A 252 2.01 -4.16 5.63
C SER A 252 3.12 -4.45 4.61
N LEU A 253 4.15 -5.20 5.01
CA LEU A 253 5.20 -5.68 4.12
C LEU A 253 4.66 -6.69 3.09
N TYR A 254 3.89 -7.70 3.53
CA TYR A 254 3.26 -8.69 2.66
C TYR A 254 2.41 -8.03 1.56
N LEU A 255 1.50 -7.14 1.95
CA LEU A 255 0.65 -6.39 1.03
C LEU A 255 1.47 -5.47 0.12
N ARG A 256 2.50 -4.78 0.64
CA ARG A 256 3.39 -3.94 -0.17
C ARG A 256 4.11 -4.79 -1.21
N ARG A 257 4.69 -5.94 -0.84
CA ARG A 257 5.48 -6.78 -1.75
C ARG A 257 4.61 -7.48 -2.80
N LEU A 258 3.43 -7.96 -2.43
CA LEU A 258 2.41 -8.46 -3.36
C LEU A 258 2.04 -7.43 -4.44
N LEU A 259 2.12 -6.13 -4.12
CA LEU A 259 1.78 -5.01 -5.02
C LEU A 259 3.00 -4.30 -5.65
N SER A 260 4.23 -4.67 -5.29
CA SER A 260 5.43 -3.94 -5.74
C SER A 260 6.09 -4.51 -7.00
N GLY A 261 5.74 -5.74 -7.41
CA GLY A 261 6.35 -6.46 -8.55
C GLY A 261 5.50 -6.58 -9.82
N ILE A 262 4.45 -5.78 -10.01
CA ILE A 262 3.49 -5.93 -11.12
C ILE A 262 4.23 -5.89 -12.49
N PRO A 263 4.17 -6.97 -13.30
CA PRO A 263 4.86 -7.04 -14.58
C PRO A 263 4.14 -6.26 -15.67
N VAL A 264 4.91 -5.78 -16.67
CA VAL A 264 4.36 -5.26 -17.91
C VAL A 264 3.65 -6.41 -18.61
N SER A 265 2.33 -6.36 -18.72
CA SER A 265 1.53 -7.49 -19.18
C SER A 265 0.47 -7.07 -20.20
N PRO A 266 0.00 -7.96 -21.08
CA PRO A 266 -0.92 -7.57 -22.16
C PRO A 266 -2.33 -7.20 -21.70
N HIS A 267 -2.72 -7.57 -20.47
CA HIS A 267 -4.10 -7.56 -19.97
C HIS A 267 -4.48 -6.40 -19.03
N GLU A 268 -3.48 -5.71 -18.49
CA GLU A 268 -3.61 -4.48 -17.71
C GLU A 268 -2.44 -3.55 -18.02
N THR A 269 -2.66 -2.24 -17.95
CA THR A 269 -1.72 -1.23 -18.47
C THR A 269 -1.08 -0.35 -17.38
N PHE A 270 -1.29 -0.65 -16.10
CA PHE A 270 -0.65 0.06 -14.98
C PHE A 270 0.88 0.03 -15.03
N ALA A 271 1.45 -1.13 -15.39
CA ALA A 271 2.89 -1.29 -15.50
C ALA A 271 3.46 -0.81 -16.85
N HIS A 272 2.61 -0.44 -17.81
CA HIS A 272 3.08 0.10 -19.10
C HIS A 272 3.64 1.52 -18.87
N PRO A 273 4.74 1.91 -19.53
CA PRO A 273 5.29 3.23 -19.35
C PRO A 273 4.31 4.30 -19.86
N VAL A 274 3.91 5.23 -18.99
CA VAL A 274 3.22 6.45 -19.44
C VAL A 274 4.21 7.43 -20.05
N ALA A 275 5.47 7.34 -19.62
CA ALA A 275 6.58 8.13 -20.10
C ALA A 275 7.89 7.32 -20.09
N CYS A 276 8.85 7.76 -20.90
CA CYS A 276 10.22 7.28 -20.90
C CYS A 276 11.17 8.47 -20.80
N VAL A 277 11.98 8.49 -19.75
CA VAL A 277 13.15 9.37 -19.63
C VAL A 277 14.23 8.83 -20.55
N ILE A 278 14.64 9.63 -21.53
CA ILE A 278 15.78 9.34 -22.40
C ILE A 278 16.92 10.26 -21.95
N ALA A 279 17.92 9.69 -21.27
CA ALA A 279 18.99 10.45 -20.63
C ALA A 279 20.32 10.33 -21.40
N ILE A 280 21.02 11.46 -21.54
CA ILE A 280 22.36 11.56 -22.12
C ILE A 280 23.28 12.39 -21.22
N SER A 281 24.59 12.15 -21.26
CA SER A 281 25.58 12.86 -20.45
C SER A 281 26.17 14.07 -21.19
N SER A 282 26.54 15.14 -20.48
CA SER A 282 27.36 16.22 -21.03
C SER A 282 28.77 15.76 -21.41
N ARG A 283 29.22 14.62 -20.83
CA ARG A 283 30.49 13.96 -21.16
C ARG A 283 30.53 13.35 -22.57
N SER A 284 29.38 13.11 -23.21
CA SER A 284 29.33 12.47 -24.53
C SER A 284 30.05 13.32 -25.59
N PRO A 285 30.87 12.72 -26.46
CA PRO A 285 31.50 13.42 -27.58
C PRO A 285 30.50 13.79 -28.69
N SER A 286 29.33 13.13 -28.73
CA SER A 286 28.31 13.28 -29.78
C SER A 286 26.87 13.23 -29.23
N PRO A 287 26.48 14.12 -28.30
CA PRO A 287 25.27 13.91 -27.49
C PRO A 287 23.97 13.86 -28.30
N ILE A 288 23.90 14.59 -29.42
CA ILE A 288 22.73 14.61 -30.32
C ILE A 288 22.61 13.32 -31.14
N GLU A 289 23.73 12.65 -31.42
CA GLU A 289 23.73 11.36 -32.13
C GLU A 289 23.31 10.23 -31.20
N ASP A 290 23.82 10.21 -29.97
CA ASP A 290 23.38 9.25 -28.93
C ASP A 290 21.88 9.39 -28.66
N LEU A 291 21.37 10.62 -28.59
CA LEU A 291 19.95 10.89 -28.39
C LEU A 291 19.08 10.35 -29.52
N ARG A 292 19.54 10.45 -30.77
CA ARG A 292 18.87 9.84 -31.95
C ARG A 292 18.96 8.32 -31.92
N LYS A 293 20.10 7.76 -31.51
CA LYS A 293 20.30 6.32 -31.36
C LYS A 293 19.33 5.75 -30.33
N LEU A 294 19.26 6.34 -29.12
CA LEU A 294 18.32 5.94 -28.06
C LEU A 294 16.85 6.08 -28.51
N TYR A 295 16.50 7.16 -29.22
CA TYR A 295 15.16 7.33 -29.78
C TYR A 295 14.81 6.23 -30.80
N ASN A 296 15.71 5.95 -31.75
CA ASN A 296 15.50 4.94 -32.78
C ASN A 296 15.41 3.54 -32.20
N ASP A 297 16.22 3.23 -31.19
CA ASP A 297 16.24 1.90 -30.56
C ASP A 297 14.94 1.61 -29.79
N THR A 298 14.51 2.56 -28.96
CA THR A 298 13.23 2.46 -28.22
C THR A 298 11.99 2.43 -29.12
N SER A 299 12.06 3.00 -30.33
CA SER A 299 10.90 3.17 -31.21
C SER A 299 10.82 2.14 -32.36
N THR A 300 11.97 1.75 -32.91
CA THR A 300 12.07 0.91 -34.12
C THR A 300 13.14 -0.17 -34.06
N GLY A 301 14.07 -0.10 -33.11
CA GLY A 301 15.20 -1.01 -32.97
C GLY A 301 14.88 -2.29 -32.20
N GLU A 302 15.93 -2.86 -31.62
CA GLU A 302 15.90 -4.18 -31.00
C GLU A 302 15.28 -4.12 -29.60
N ASN A 303 15.51 -3.02 -28.86
CA ASN A 303 14.98 -2.83 -27.51
C ASN A 303 13.52 -2.35 -27.47
N ARG A 304 12.84 -2.21 -28.62
CA ARG A 304 11.44 -1.76 -28.68
C ARG A 304 10.52 -2.63 -27.81
N LEU A 305 9.54 -2.00 -27.18
CA LEU A 305 8.54 -2.71 -26.36
C LEU A 305 7.68 -3.67 -27.21
N PRO A 306 7.10 -4.73 -26.61
CA PRO A 306 6.24 -5.69 -27.30
C PRO A 306 5.07 -5.01 -28.02
N VAL A 307 4.62 -5.62 -29.12
CA VAL A 307 3.58 -5.07 -30.03
C VAL A 307 2.17 -4.89 -29.41
N TRP A 308 1.98 -5.30 -28.16
CA TRP A 308 0.76 -5.09 -27.35
C TRP A 308 0.91 -4.00 -26.29
N VAL A 309 2.12 -3.47 -26.08
CA VAL A 309 2.38 -2.22 -25.36
C VAL A 309 2.21 -1.07 -26.35
N ASP A 310 1.69 0.07 -25.89
CA ASP A 310 1.63 1.27 -26.72
C ASP A 310 3.01 1.92 -26.85
N GLY A 311 3.44 2.24 -28.09
CA GLY A 311 4.69 2.94 -28.37
C GLY A 311 4.58 4.47 -28.27
N ASP A 312 3.35 5.00 -28.14
CA ASP A 312 3.05 6.43 -28.04
C ASP A 312 3.05 6.95 -26.59
N TYR A 313 4.06 6.52 -25.82
CA TYR A 313 4.36 7.07 -24.49
C TYR A 313 5.14 8.39 -24.61
N LEU A 314 4.98 9.24 -23.59
CA LEU A 314 5.68 10.53 -23.50
C LEU A 314 7.19 10.33 -23.42
N ARG A 315 7.95 10.81 -24.40
CA ARG A 315 9.42 10.83 -24.34
C ARG A 315 9.88 12.13 -23.68
N TYR A 316 10.68 12.02 -22.63
CA TYR A 316 11.18 13.15 -21.84
C TYR A 316 12.71 13.12 -21.85
N TYR A 317 13.34 14.14 -22.44
CA TYR A 317 14.77 14.13 -22.73
C TYR A 317 15.58 14.81 -21.62
N VAL A 318 16.52 14.09 -20.99
CA VAL A 318 17.34 14.63 -19.90
C VAL A 318 18.79 14.75 -20.36
N LEU A 319 19.34 15.95 -20.27
CA LEU A 319 20.79 16.16 -20.31
C LEU A 319 21.30 16.13 -18.87
N VAL A 320 22.09 15.12 -18.53
CA VAL A 320 22.77 15.01 -17.24
C VAL A 320 24.09 15.76 -17.35
N HIS A 321 24.23 16.86 -16.62
CA HIS A 321 25.44 17.67 -16.59
C HIS A 321 26.29 17.36 -15.37
N ASP A 322 27.55 17.01 -15.60
CA ASP A 322 28.59 16.82 -14.58
C ASP A 322 29.11 18.19 -14.09
N GLU A 323 28.74 18.59 -12.87
CA GLU A 323 29.14 19.88 -12.29
C GLU A 323 30.63 20.00 -11.97
N GLU A 324 31.36 18.89 -11.90
CA GLU A 324 32.76 18.86 -11.46
C GLU A 324 33.74 18.74 -12.62
N ARG A 325 33.33 18.10 -13.73
CA ARG A 325 34.21 17.80 -14.87
C ARG A 325 33.86 18.55 -16.16
N ASP A 326 32.62 19.05 -16.32
CA ASP A 326 32.16 19.68 -17.56
C ASP A 326 31.91 21.19 -17.46
N ASP A 327 31.87 21.86 -18.62
CA ASP A 327 31.50 23.27 -18.73
C ASP A 327 29.98 23.44 -18.80
N VAL A 328 29.41 24.09 -17.76
CA VAL A 328 27.99 24.43 -17.68
C VAL A 328 27.51 25.29 -18.84
N THR A 329 28.37 26.17 -19.39
CA THR A 329 28.03 27.06 -20.51
C THR A 329 27.80 26.28 -21.79
N ARG A 330 28.67 25.29 -22.06
CA ARG A 330 28.53 24.35 -23.17
C ARG A 330 27.27 23.50 -23.00
N SER A 331 27.02 23.01 -21.79
CA SER A 331 25.85 22.17 -21.47
C SER A 331 24.54 22.93 -21.62
N LEU A 332 24.49 24.23 -21.24
CA LEU A 332 23.35 25.11 -21.48
C LEU A 332 23.10 25.33 -22.99
N ALA A 333 24.15 25.59 -23.77
CA ALA A 333 24.03 25.77 -25.22
C ALA A 333 23.52 24.50 -25.94
N LEU A 334 24.01 23.33 -25.52
CA LEU A 334 23.53 22.02 -25.98
C LEU A 334 22.07 21.78 -25.57
N PHE A 335 21.69 22.10 -24.32
CA PHE A 335 20.33 21.96 -23.84
C PHE A 335 19.34 22.85 -24.63
N ASP A 336 19.73 24.08 -24.96
CA ASP A 336 18.93 24.95 -25.82
C ASP A 336 18.86 24.44 -27.27
N GLN A 337 19.89 23.74 -27.77
CA GLN A 337 19.80 23.02 -29.04
C GLN A 337 18.82 21.83 -28.96
N MET A 338 18.84 21.05 -27.88
CA MET A 338 17.88 19.96 -27.65
C MET A 338 16.43 20.48 -27.64
N LYS A 339 16.12 21.53 -26.86
CA LYS A 339 14.80 22.19 -26.84
C LYS A 339 14.29 22.54 -28.25
N ARG A 340 15.16 23.12 -29.07
CA ARG A 340 14.83 23.57 -30.44
C ARG A 340 14.54 22.41 -31.40
N HIS A 341 15.12 21.23 -31.19
CA HIS A 341 14.93 20.07 -32.05
C HIS A 341 13.87 19.06 -31.55
N LEU A 342 13.63 19.00 -30.24
CA LEU A 342 12.83 17.94 -29.60
C LEU A 342 11.61 18.46 -28.84
N GLY A 343 11.46 19.78 -28.72
CA GLY A 343 10.34 20.41 -28.03
C GLY A 343 10.59 20.65 -26.54
N LEU A 344 9.50 20.79 -25.79
CA LEU A 344 9.52 21.31 -24.41
C LEU A 344 9.68 20.22 -23.34
N HIS A 345 9.57 18.94 -23.70
CA HIS A 345 9.68 17.82 -22.76
C HIS A 345 11.16 17.45 -22.53
N CYS A 346 11.90 18.36 -21.90
CA CYS A 346 13.31 18.16 -21.62
C CYS A 346 13.80 18.92 -20.39
N HIS A 347 14.81 18.37 -19.70
CA HIS A 347 15.39 18.96 -18.49
C HIS A 347 16.92 18.88 -18.49
N LEU A 348 17.57 19.85 -17.84
CA LEU A 348 19.02 19.86 -17.58
C LEU A 348 19.25 19.44 -16.13
N LEU A 349 19.51 18.16 -15.90
CA LEU A 349 19.76 17.60 -14.57
C LEU A 349 21.23 17.79 -14.23
N ARG A 350 21.53 18.75 -13.35
CA ARG A 350 22.89 19.03 -12.89
C ARG A 350 23.22 18.11 -11.71
N LEU A 351 24.32 17.38 -11.79
CA LEU A 351 24.78 16.44 -10.78
C LEU A 351 26.30 16.52 -10.58
N ARG A 352 26.77 16.31 -9.35
CA ARG A 352 28.19 15.99 -9.09
C ARG A 352 28.57 14.61 -9.66
N SER A 353 29.84 14.36 -9.93
CA SER A 353 30.35 13.05 -10.35
C SER A 353 30.88 12.19 -9.21
N THR A 354 31.38 12.84 -8.14
CA THR A 354 31.94 12.18 -6.97
C THR A 354 30.89 11.36 -6.24
N GLN A 355 31.27 10.16 -5.79
CA GLN A 355 30.52 9.38 -4.82
C GLN A 355 30.49 10.14 -3.49
N SER A 356 29.30 10.31 -2.92
CA SER A 356 29.12 10.93 -1.60
C SER A 356 29.38 9.90 -0.49
N ALA A 357 30.12 10.31 0.52
CA ALA A 357 30.35 9.56 1.76
C ALA A 357 29.64 10.25 2.95
N GLU A 358 29.33 9.49 4.00
CA GLU A 358 28.74 10.01 5.25
C GLU A 358 29.57 11.13 5.90
N THR A 359 30.88 11.13 5.68
CA THR A 359 31.81 12.13 6.21
C THR A 359 31.79 13.47 5.47
N ASP A 360 31.07 13.59 4.35
CA ASP A 360 31.03 14.83 3.57
C ASP A 360 30.01 15.81 4.16
N ASP A 361 30.42 17.09 4.28
CA ASP A 361 29.65 18.16 4.95
C ASP A 361 28.21 18.37 4.43
N ASP A 362 27.91 18.00 3.18
CA ASP A 362 26.59 18.12 2.55
C ASP A 362 26.02 16.80 2.02
N SER A 363 26.46 15.67 2.59
CA SER A 363 25.87 14.35 2.38
C SER A 363 24.54 14.18 3.13
N ILE A 364 23.62 13.43 2.52
CA ILE A 364 22.40 12.91 3.15
C ILE A 364 22.22 11.43 2.78
N PRO A 365 21.64 10.59 3.67
CA PRO A 365 21.32 9.22 3.32
C PRO A 365 20.25 9.19 2.23
N LEU A 366 20.51 8.47 1.14
CA LEU A 366 19.53 8.19 0.10
C LEU A 366 18.54 7.13 0.63
N PRO A 367 17.23 7.43 0.73
CA PRO A 367 16.26 6.46 1.22
C PRO A 367 16.22 5.20 0.35
N ARG A 368 16.16 4.02 0.98
CA ARG A 368 15.76 2.79 0.27
C ARG A 368 14.34 2.98 -0.30
N SER A 369 14.12 2.45 -1.50
CA SER A 369 12.81 2.45 -2.15
C SER A 369 11.86 1.51 -1.41
N ASP A 370 10.77 2.04 -0.83
CA ASP A 370 9.73 1.22 -0.23
C ASP A 370 9.07 0.31 -1.30
N TRP A 371 9.03 0.72 -2.57
CA TRP A 371 8.47 -0.02 -3.71
C TRP A 371 9.46 -1.01 -4.37
N MET A 372 10.23 -1.66 -3.49
CA MET A 372 10.85 -2.99 -3.54
C MET A 372 10.06 -4.14 -4.19
N SER A 373 10.49 -4.78 -5.29
CA SER A 373 9.96 -6.12 -5.61
C SER A 373 10.50 -7.17 -4.62
N ALA A 374 9.75 -8.25 -4.38
CA ALA A 374 10.14 -9.26 -3.38
C ALA A 374 11.48 -9.94 -3.73
N ALA A 375 11.65 -10.32 -5.00
CA ALA A 375 12.89 -10.91 -5.51
C ALA A 375 14.10 -9.96 -5.44
N GLU A 376 13.90 -8.63 -5.52
CA GLU A 376 14.96 -7.64 -5.28
C GLU A 376 15.38 -7.62 -3.81
N GLU A 377 14.43 -7.58 -2.87
CA GLU A 377 14.75 -7.54 -1.43
C GLU A 377 15.42 -8.84 -0.96
N LEU A 378 14.95 -10.02 -1.42
CA LEU A 378 15.65 -11.30 -1.17
C LEU A 378 17.08 -11.32 -1.70
N LYS A 379 17.30 -10.70 -2.86
CA LYS A 379 18.64 -10.59 -3.44
C LYS A 379 19.52 -9.69 -2.58
N ASP A 380 19.01 -8.56 -2.10
CA ASP A 380 19.76 -7.64 -1.25
C ASP A 380 20.05 -8.23 0.14
N ILE A 381 19.09 -8.94 0.75
CA ILE A 381 19.28 -9.72 1.99
C ILE A 381 20.39 -10.75 1.79
N ARG A 382 20.27 -11.66 0.81
CA ARG A 382 21.28 -12.70 0.56
C ARG A 382 22.66 -12.10 0.26
N ASN A 383 22.74 -11.04 -0.57
CA ASN A 383 24.00 -10.35 -0.86
C ASN A 383 24.65 -9.72 0.39
N SER A 384 23.88 -9.42 1.44
CA SER A 384 24.38 -8.87 2.71
C SER A 384 24.78 -9.96 3.70
N GLU A 385 24.12 -11.13 3.65
CA GLU A 385 24.48 -12.33 4.41
C GLU A 385 25.76 -13.00 3.86
N GLU A 386 25.97 -12.96 2.54
CA GLU A 386 27.16 -13.47 1.86
C GLU A 386 28.42 -12.61 2.04
N ARG A 387 28.31 -11.37 2.57
CA ARG A 387 29.45 -10.48 2.81
C ARG A 387 29.92 -10.55 4.26
N GLU A 388 31.19 -10.87 4.44
CA GLU A 388 31.86 -10.88 5.74
C GLU A 388 32.21 -9.45 6.23
N ASP A 389 32.28 -8.47 5.32
CA ASP A 389 32.62 -7.07 5.63
C ASP A 389 31.44 -6.31 6.27
N PHE A 390 31.73 -5.55 7.34
CA PHE A 390 30.76 -4.72 8.06
C PHE A 390 30.49 -3.38 7.34
N GLU A 391 29.89 -3.44 6.16
CA GLU A 391 29.50 -2.26 5.36
C GLU A 391 27.99 -2.01 5.49
N ASP A 392 27.58 -0.82 5.97
CA ASP A 392 26.16 -0.44 6.02
C ASP A 392 25.61 -0.34 4.58
N PRO A 393 24.52 -1.04 4.22
CA PRO A 393 23.92 -0.95 2.89
C PRO A 393 23.23 0.40 2.60
N THR A 394 23.27 1.36 3.53
CA THR A 394 22.77 2.74 3.35
C THR A 394 23.71 3.52 2.43
N ARG A 395 23.15 4.03 1.33
CA ARG A 395 23.89 4.87 0.37
C ARG A 395 23.71 6.34 0.72
N TYR A 396 24.70 7.16 0.36
CA TYR A 396 24.66 8.61 0.54
C TYR A 396 24.58 9.31 -0.82
N ILE A 397 23.98 10.50 -0.81
CA ILE A 397 23.88 11.41 -1.94
C ILE A 397 24.06 12.83 -1.40
N PHE A 398 24.61 13.73 -2.20
CA PHE A 398 24.68 15.13 -1.80
C PHE A 398 23.29 15.81 -1.79
N GLU A 399 23.07 16.74 -0.87
CA GLU A 399 21.80 17.50 -0.77
C GLU A 399 21.51 18.33 -2.03
N SER A 400 22.56 18.83 -2.68
CA SER A 400 22.51 19.56 -3.96
C SER A 400 21.88 18.70 -5.07
N ASP A 401 22.43 17.50 -5.29
CA ASP A 401 21.91 16.51 -6.25
C ASP A 401 20.48 16.09 -5.91
N ALA A 402 20.21 15.79 -4.64
CA ALA A 402 18.87 15.40 -4.19
C ALA A 402 17.85 16.52 -4.46
N THR A 403 18.27 17.78 -4.36
CA THR A 403 17.43 18.95 -4.68
C THR A 403 17.24 19.14 -6.19
N ALA A 404 18.27 18.91 -7.00
CA ALA A 404 18.18 18.90 -8.45
C ALA A 404 17.22 17.80 -8.94
N ILE A 405 17.36 16.57 -8.43
CA ILE A 405 16.49 15.44 -8.78
C ILE A 405 15.05 15.69 -8.32
N ARG A 406 14.81 16.15 -7.08
CA ARG A 406 13.46 16.53 -6.61
C ARG A 406 12.80 17.56 -7.52
N THR A 407 13.56 18.55 -8.00
CA THR A 407 13.08 19.59 -8.92
C THR A 407 12.72 18.99 -10.28
N PHE A 408 13.63 18.19 -10.87
CA PHE A 408 13.42 17.46 -12.13
C PHE A 408 12.15 16.60 -12.09
N VAL A 409 12.01 15.73 -11.08
CA VAL A 409 10.86 14.81 -10.98
C VAL A 409 9.55 15.60 -10.85
N ARG A 410 9.54 16.66 -10.03
CA ARG A 410 8.38 17.53 -9.87
C ARG A 410 7.98 18.24 -11.17
N GLU A 411 8.95 18.78 -11.90
CA GLU A 411 8.75 19.45 -13.18
C GLU A 411 8.20 18.48 -14.23
N MET A 412 8.85 17.34 -14.42
CA MET A 412 8.43 16.28 -15.34
C MET A 412 6.99 15.81 -15.05
N VAL A 413 6.67 15.54 -13.78
CA VAL A 413 5.32 15.08 -13.40
C VAL A 413 4.27 16.16 -13.62
N THR A 414 4.47 17.35 -13.06
CA THR A 414 3.44 18.40 -13.04
C THR A 414 3.25 19.12 -14.37
N GLN A 415 4.29 19.24 -15.19
CA GLN A 415 4.24 19.99 -16.45
C GLN A 415 4.11 19.11 -17.70
N SER A 416 4.49 17.82 -17.62
CA SER A 416 4.50 16.93 -18.80
C SER A 416 3.68 15.65 -18.62
N ILE A 417 3.89 14.86 -17.56
CA ILE A 417 3.19 13.56 -17.40
C ILE A 417 1.70 13.78 -17.15
N ILE A 418 1.32 14.53 -16.10
CA ILE A 418 -0.09 14.75 -15.75
C ILE A 418 -0.87 15.39 -16.91
N PRO A 419 -0.42 16.51 -17.54
CA PRO A 419 -1.14 17.10 -18.67
C PRO A 419 -1.27 16.18 -19.90
N THR A 420 -0.27 15.34 -20.18
CA THR A 420 -0.34 14.35 -21.27
C THR A 420 -1.36 13.26 -20.95
N MET A 421 -1.37 12.72 -19.72
CA MET A 421 -2.34 11.73 -19.28
C MET A 421 -3.78 12.29 -19.29
N GLU A 422 -4.00 13.51 -18.78
CA GLU A 422 -5.30 14.20 -18.84
C GLU A 422 -5.80 14.34 -20.28
N ARG A 423 -4.91 14.76 -21.20
CA ARG A 423 -5.21 14.87 -22.63
C ARG A 423 -5.57 13.53 -23.26
N HIS A 424 -4.82 12.46 -22.97
CA HIS A 424 -5.12 11.12 -23.48
C HIS A 424 -6.45 10.58 -22.95
N VAL A 425 -6.75 10.77 -21.66
CA VAL A 425 -8.05 10.41 -21.07
C VAL A 425 -9.19 11.15 -21.75
N SER A 426 -9.09 12.46 -21.96
CA SER A 426 -10.10 13.24 -22.70
C SER A 426 -10.29 12.72 -24.13
N LEU A 427 -9.20 12.56 -24.90
CA LEU A 427 -9.27 12.11 -26.29
C LEU A 427 -9.88 10.71 -26.43
N TRP A 428 -9.44 9.75 -25.63
CA TRP A 428 -9.97 8.38 -25.68
C TRP A 428 -11.41 8.30 -25.15
N ASN A 429 -11.80 9.17 -24.21
CA ASN A 429 -13.16 9.24 -23.70
C ASN A 429 -14.11 9.72 -24.79
N ASP A 430 -13.76 10.80 -25.47
CA ASP A 430 -14.61 11.43 -26.49
C ASP A 430 -14.67 10.60 -27.77
N GLN A 431 -13.57 9.96 -28.17
CA GLN A 431 -13.48 9.19 -29.41
C GLN A 431 -14.03 7.76 -29.31
N VAL A 432 -13.84 7.08 -28.17
CA VAL A 432 -14.15 5.64 -28.02
C VAL A 432 -15.22 5.37 -26.97
N ALA A 433 -15.02 5.83 -25.73
CA ALA A 433 -15.85 5.40 -24.61
C ALA A 433 -17.24 6.07 -24.60
N SER A 434 -17.34 7.36 -24.95
CA SER A 434 -18.61 8.11 -25.05
C SER A 434 -19.61 7.43 -26.01
N ARG A 435 -19.12 7.00 -27.18
CA ARG A 435 -19.89 6.32 -28.24
C ARG A 435 -20.47 5.00 -27.76
N ARG A 436 -19.74 4.26 -26.91
CA ARG A 436 -20.21 2.99 -26.31
C ARG A 436 -21.14 3.20 -25.10
N ARG A 437 -20.99 4.29 -24.33
CA ARG A 437 -21.89 4.62 -23.20
C ARG A 437 -23.28 5.08 -23.63
N GLY A 438 -23.40 5.69 -24.81
CA GLY A 438 -24.66 6.22 -25.33
C GLY A 438 -25.76 5.17 -25.54
N ILE A 439 -27.00 5.66 -25.63
CA ILE A 439 -28.22 4.85 -25.82
C ILE A 439 -28.07 3.87 -27.00
N THR A 440 -27.52 4.34 -28.13
CA THR A 440 -27.25 3.53 -29.33
C THR A 440 -26.27 2.39 -29.09
N GLY A 441 -25.24 2.59 -28.25
CA GLY A 441 -24.23 1.55 -27.95
C GLY A 441 -24.81 0.39 -27.14
N ARG A 442 -25.65 0.70 -26.14
CA ARG A 442 -26.32 -0.31 -25.30
C ARG A 442 -27.27 -1.19 -26.11
N PHE A 443 -27.99 -0.63 -27.09
CA PHE A 443 -28.86 -1.40 -27.98
C PHE A 443 -28.07 -2.26 -28.98
N MET A 444 -26.86 -1.85 -29.40
CA MET A 444 -26.07 -2.59 -30.38
C MET A 444 -25.47 -3.92 -29.84
N ASN A 445 -25.13 -3.98 -28.54
CA ASN A 445 -24.75 -5.26 -27.91
C ASN A 445 -25.97 -6.15 -27.59
N LEU A 446 -27.15 -5.57 -27.33
CA LEU A 446 -28.39 -6.35 -27.13
C LEU A 446 -28.89 -7.01 -28.41
N SER A 447 -28.78 -6.36 -29.58
CA SER A 447 -29.24 -6.95 -30.85
C SER A 447 -28.51 -8.24 -31.24
N ARG A 448 -27.22 -8.37 -30.90
CA ARG A 448 -26.46 -9.63 -31.11
C ARG A 448 -26.95 -10.79 -30.22
N LYS A 449 -27.50 -10.51 -29.04
CA LYS A 449 -27.96 -11.53 -28.09
C LYS A 449 -29.39 -12.04 -28.36
N TRP A 450 -30.15 -11.40 -29.26
CA TRP A 450 -31.51 -11.84 -29.61
C TRP A 450 -31.76 -12.08 -31.12
N GLY A 451 -30.83 -11.73 -32.03
CA GLY A 451 -30.95 -11.97 -33.48
C GLY A 451 -30.83 -13.43 -33.95
N GLY A 452 -31.17 -14.41 -33.11
CA GLY A 452 -30.91 -15.84 -33.31
C GLY A 452 -31.97 -16.63 -34.10
N PHE A 453 -32.93 -15.97 -34.75
CA PHE A 453 -34.02 -16.64 -35.49
C PHE A 453 -34.22 -16.00 -36.88
N GLY A 454 -33.96 -16.76 -37.95
CA GLY A 454 -34.45 -16.44 -39.30
C GLY A 454 -33.40 -16.22 -40.40
N SER A 455 -33.07 -17.30 -41.11
CA SER A 455 -32.75 -17.39 -42.55
C SER A 455 -32.08 -16.21 -43.29
N SER A 456 -30.83 -16.43 -43.70
CA SER A 456 -30.31 -16.17 -45.06
C SER A 456 -30.72 -14.88 -45.80
N SER A 457 -29.91 -13.82 -45.69
CA SER A 457 -29.63 -12.99 -46.88
C SER A 457 -28.19 -12.47 -46.91
N ARG A 458 -27.46 -13.00 -47.89
CA ARG A 458 -26.18 -12.51 -48.42
C ARG A 458 -26.34 -11.07 -48.91
N ASN A 459 -25.80 -10.09 -48.18
CA ASN A 459 -25.39 -8.82 -48.79
C ASN A 459 -24.18 -8.24 -48.06
N SER A 460 -23.08 -8.07 -48.79
CA SER A 460 -21.81 -7.57 -48.25
C SER A 460 -21.83 -6.05 -48.15
N VAL A 461 -22.07 -5.53 -46.95
CA VAL A 461 -21.73 -4.14 -46.60
C VAL A 461 -20.37 -4.11 -45.90
N VAL A 462 -19.40 -3.49 -46.57
CA VAL A 462 -18.04 -3.28 -46.06
C VAL A 462 -18.07 -2.19 -44.99
N GLY A 463 -17.60 -2.49 -43.78
CA GLY A 463 -17.40 -1.49 -42.72
C GLY A 463 -17.90 -1.91 -41.34
N GLY A 464 -17.18 -2.83 -40.67
CA GLY A 464 -17.49 -3.24 -39.29
C GLY A 464 -16.73 -4.50 -38.88
N SER A 465 -15.48 -4.32 -38.43
CA SER A 465 -14.60 -5.46 -38.07
C SER A 465 -15.17 -6.31 -36.93
N GLY A 466 -15.10 -7.63 -37.07
CA GLY A 466 -15.50 -8.60 -36.05
C GLY A 466 -14.51 -8.67 -34.90
N SER A 467 -14.67 -7.80 -33.90
CA SER A 467 -13.71 -7.64 -32.80
C SER A 467 -13.43 -8.91 -31.99
N SER A 468 -14.38 -9.85 -31.91
CA SER A 468 -14.18 -11.13 -31.21
C SER A 468 -13.13 -12.04 -31.87
N SER A 469 -12.91 -11.89 -33.19
CA SER A 469 -11.94 -12.72 -33.94
C SER A 469 -10.49 -12.28 -33.72
N ALA A 470 -10.26 -11.01 -33.37
CA ALA A 470 -8.91 -10.43 -33.27
C ALA A 470 -8.17 -10.89 -32.01
N TYR A 471 -8.89 -11.08 -30.89
CA TYR A 471 -8.29 -11.55 -29.64
C TYR A 471 -7.87 -13.02 -29.73
N ASP A 472 -8.77 -13.92 -30.13
CA ASP A 472 -8.51 -15.37 -30.19
C ASP A 472 -7.34 -15.72 -31.12
N ALA A 473 -7.10 -14.93 -32.19
CA ALA A 473 -6.01 -15.16 -33.13
C ALA A 473 -4.62 -14.71 -32.64
N LEU A 474 -4.55 -13.74 -31.72
CA LEU A 474 -3.29 -13.16 -31.23
C LEU A 474 -2.99 -13.51 -29.76
N GLY A 475 -4.00 -13.88 -28.97
CA GLY A 475 -3.92 -14.02 -27.52
C GLY A 475 -3.84 -12.68 -26.76
N PHE A 476 -3.90 -11.54 -27.47
CA PHE A 476 -3.83 -10.19 -26.91
C PHE A 476 -4.60 -9.20 -27.81
N TYR A 477 -4.98 -8.05 -27.25
CA TYR A 477 -5.48 -6.92 -28.03
C TYR A 477 -4.32 -6.01 -28.45
N ARG A 478 -4.30 -5.58 -29.72
CA ARG A 478 -3.33 -4.56 -30.19
C ARG A 478 -3.62 -3.19 -29.54
N PRO A 479 -2.63 -2.29 -29.38
CA PRO A 479 -2.81 -1.00 -28.69
C PRO A 479 -3.83 -0.06 -29.35
N ASP A 480 -4.09 -0.25 -30.65
CA ASP A 480 -5.05 0.47 -31.47
C ASP A 480 -6.49 -0.10 -31.44
N ALA A 481 -6.68 -1.29 -30.85
CA ALA A 481 -8.01 -1.87 -30.67
C ALA A 481 -8.83 -1.06 -29.65
N SER A 482 -10.13 -0.88 -29.90
CA SER A 482 -11.00 -0.08 -29.02
C SER A 482 -11.05 -0.57 -27.57
N GLU A 483 -10.92 -1.87 -27.37
CA GLU A 483 -10.87 -2.59 -26.10
C GLU A 483 -9.57 -2.26 -25.34
N ALA A 484 -8.44 -2.20 -26.04
CA ALA A 484 -7.15 -1.80 -25.46
C ALA A 484 -7.11 -0.29 -25.15
N ILE A 485 -7.66 0.55 -26.02
CA ILE A 485 -7.80 2.00 -25.79
C ILE A 485 -8.68 2.27 -24.56
N MET A 486 -9.81 1.56 -24.42
CA MET A 486 -10.65 1.65 -23.22
C MET A 486 -9.93 1.14 -21.97
N ARG A 487 -9.12 0.08 -22.05
CA ARG A 487 -8.33 -0.40 -20.89
C ARG A 487 -7.32 0.67 -20.46
N LYS A 488 -6.56 1.24 -21.39
CA LYS A 488 -5.62 2.36 -21.13
C LYS A 488 -6.34 3.57 -20.52
N LEU A 489 -7.50 3.96 -21.06
CA LEU A 489 -8.31 5.05 -20.49
C LEU A 489 -8.73 4.75 -19.04
N ALA A 490 -9.13 3.52 -18.75
CA ALA A 490 -9.58 3.14 -17.41
C ALA A 490 -8.41 3.16 -16.41
N ASP A 491 -7.25 2.62 -16.80
CA ASP A 491 -6.03 2.59 -15.99
C ASP A 491 -5.46 4.01 -15.80
N PHE A 492 -5.47 4.87 -16.83
CA PHE A 492 -5.08 6.28 -16.71
C PHE A 492 -6.03 7.06 -15.82
N ALA A 493 -7.35 6.88 -15.96
CA ALA A 493 -8.34 7.51 -15.07
C ALA A 493 -8.15 7.06 -13.61
N PHE A 494 -7.77 5.80 -13.38
CA PHE A 494 -7.40 5.28 -12.06
C PHE A 494 -6.14 6.00 -11.54
N MET A 495 -5.04 6.05 -12.31
CA MET A 495 -3.81 6.74 -11.92
C MET A 495 -3.98 8.26 -11.69
N LEU A 496 -4.92 8.90 -12.40
CA LEU A 496 -5.31 10.31 -12.21
C LEU A 496 -6.36 10.52 -11.10
N ARG A 497 -6.74 9.46 -10.37
CA ARG A 497 -7.70 9.48 -9.25
C ARG A 497 -9.15 9.83 -9.64
N ASP A 498 -9.51 9.69 -10.92
CA ASP A 498 -10.91 9.68 -11.40
C ASP A 498 -11.48 8.25 -11.40
N TRP A 499 -11.75 7.76 -10.19
CA TRP A 499 -12.33 6.44 -9.95
C TRP A 499 -13.69 6.24 -10.63
N LYS A 500 -14.43 7.33 -10.88
CA LYS A 500 -15.76 7.29 -11.48
C LYS A 500 -15.66 6.98 -12.97
N LEU A 501 -14.78 7.69 -13.69
CA LEU A 501 -14.51 7.35 -15.09
C LEU A 501 -13.89 5.95 -15.20
N ALA A 502 -12.91 5.63 -14.35
CA ALA A 502 -12.26 4.31 -14.32
C ALA A 502 -13.28 3.17 -14.16
N HIS A 503 -14.07 3.17 -13.08
CA HIS A 503 -15.13 2.20 -12.82
C HIS A 503 -16.10 2.06 -14.01
N SER A 504 -16.61 3.18 -14.54
CA SER A 504 -17.58 3.17 -15.65
C SER A 504 -17.00 2.68 -16.98
N THR A 505 -15.67 2.59 -17.10
CA THR A 505 -14.97 2.07 -18.28
C THR A 505 -14.70 0.58 -18.12
N TYR A 506 -14.18 0.17 -16.95
CA TYR A 506 -14.03 -1.26 -16.63
C TYR A 506 -15.38 -1.99 -16.71
N ASP A 507 -16.48 -1.38 -16.26
CA ASP A 507 -17.78 -2.03 -16.26
C ASP A 507 -18.28 -2.43 -17.66
N LEU A 508 -18.01 -1.59 -18.67
CA LEU A 508 -18.25 -1.93 -20.08
C LEU A 508 -17.35 -3.10 -20.52
N LEU A 509 -16.05 -2.96 -20.27
CA LEU A 509 -15.02 -3.92 -20.67
C LEU A 509 -15.23 -5.32 -20.09
N ARG A 510 -15.76 -5.45 -18.87
CA ARG A 510 -16.10 -6.75 -18.26
C ARG A 510 -16.97 -7.57 -19.21
N SER A 511 -18.02 -6.98 -19.78
CA SER A 511 -18.93 -7.68 -20.67
C SER A 511 -18.28 -8.05 -22.01
N ASP A 512 -17.57 -7.11 -22.63
CA ASP A 512 -16.88 -7.31 -23.91
C ASP A 512 -15.79 -8.40 -23.80
N PHE A 513 -15.00 -8.41 -22.71
CA PHE A 513 -13.97 -9.45 -22.47
C PHE A 513 -14.55 -10.82 -22.12
N SER A 514 -15.73 -10.89 -21.48
CA SER A 514 -16.41 -12.17 -21.22
C SER A 514 -16.94 -12.78 -22.52
N ASP A 515 -17.63 -11.97 -23.33
CA ASP A 515 -18.19 -12.39 -24.62
C ASP A 515 -17.05 -12.81 -25.60
N ALA A 516 -15.88 -12.16 -25.52
CA ALA A 516 -14.67 -12.52 -26.25
C ALA A 516 -13.80 -13.62 -25.60
N LYS A 517 -14.24 -14.25 -24.49
CA LYS A 517 -13.51 -15.29 -23.75
C LYS A 517 -12.08 -14.90 -23.31
N ALA A 518 -11.80 -13.61 -23.19
CA ALA A 518 -10.52 -13.06 -22.80
C ALA A 518 -10.34 -13.12 -21.26
N TRP A 519 -10.30 -14.32 -20.68
CA TRP A 519 -10.48 -14.54 -19.24
C TRP A 519 -9.51 -13.74 -18.35
N LYS A 520 -8.25 -13.54 -18.75
CA LYS A 520 -7.28 -12.75 -17.96
C LYS A 520 -7.64 -11.25 -17.98
N TYR A 521 -8.07 -10.73 -19.13
CA TYR A 521 -8.58 -9.37 -19.28
C TYR A 521 -9.91 -9.17 -18.52
N HIS A 522 -10.81 -10.15 -18.59
CA HIS A 522 -12.06 -10.15 -17.84
C HIS A 522 -11.80 -10.12 -16.33
N ALA A 523 -10.84 -10.92 -15.84
CA ALA A 523 -10.45 -10.94 -14.44
C ALA A 523 -9.94 -9.57 -13.97
N ALA A 524 -8.94 -9.01 -14.67
CA ALA A 524 -8.37 -7.70 -14.36
C ALA A 524 -9.36 -6.54 -14.50
N ALA A 525 -10.38 -6.65 -15.37
CA ALA A 525 -11.44 -5.66 -15.49
C ALA A 525 -12.44 -5.75 -14.32
N ASN A 526 -12.80 -6.95 -13.86
CA ASN A 526 -13.64 -7.12 -12.68
C ASN A 526 -12.93 -6.65 -11.40
N GLU A 527 -11.66 -7.02 -11.23
CA GLU A 527 -10.80 -6.62 -10.11
C GLU A 527 -10.81 -5.09 -9.96
N MET A 528 -10.40 -4.37 -11.00
CA MET A 528 -10.31 -2.90 -10.94
C MET A 528 -11.66 -2.20 -10.99
N ALA A 529 -12.72 -2.80 -11.57
CA ALA A 529 -14.07 -2.28 -11.44
C ALA A 529 -14.54 -2.29 -9.98
N SER A 530 -14.24 -3.37 -9.24
CA SER A 530 -14.58 -3.52 -7.83
C SER A 530 -13.75 -2.58 -6.95
N ALA A 531 -12.44 -2.50 -7.18
CA ALA A 531 -11.54 -1.61 -6.45
C ALA A 531 -11.93 -0.14 -6.63
N SER A 532 -12.17 0.29 -7.88
CA SER A 532 -12.64 1.65 -8.19
C SER A 532 -13.96 1.95 -7.47
N LEU A 533 -14.91 1.00 -7.47
CA LEU A 533 -16.19 1.17 -6.79
C LEU A 533 -16.02 1.20 -5.26
N LEU A 534 -15.11 0.42 -4.68
CA LEU A 534 -14.84 0.43 -3.25
C LEU A 534 -14.07 1.68 -2.78
N ILE A 535 -13.28 2.33 -3.64
CA ILE A 535 -12.62 3.61 -3.35
C ILE A 535 -13.60 4.79 -3.49
N MET A 536 -14.58 4.71 -4.40
CA MET A 536 -15.56 5.78 -4.62
C MET A 536 -16.46 6.09 -3.41
N PRO A 537 -16.76 7.38 -3.14
CA PRO A 537 -17.78 7.82 -2.20
C PRO A 537 -19.17 7.18 -2.41
N GLN A 538 -19.96 7.15 -1.35
CA GLN A 538 -21.27 6.49 -1.29
C GLN A 538 -22.37 7.28 -2.00
N ASN A 539 -22.51 7.08 -3.32
CA ASN A 539 -23.54 7.72 -4.15
C ASN A 539 -24.64 6.75 -4.63
N LEU A 540 -24.65 5.49 -4.17
CA LEU A 540 -25.55 4.43 -4.63
C LEU A 540 -26.25 3.73 -3.43
N PRO A 541 -27.45 3.15 -3.62
CA PRO A 541 -28.11 2.34 -2.60
C PRO A 541 -27.21 1.18 -2.13
N SER A 542 -27.09 1.01 -0.82
CA SER A 542 -26.10 0.11 -0.20
C SER A 542 -26.21 -1.35 -0.66
N LYS A 543 -27.44 -1.89 -0.75
CA LYS A 543 -27.68 -3.30 -1.09
C LYS A 543 -27.26 -3.67 -2.52
N SER A 544 -27.80 -2.99 -3.53
CA SER A 544 -27.46 -3.25 -4.94
C SER A 544 -25.97 -3.04 -5.23
N ARG A 545 -25.33 -2.07 -4.55
CA ARG A 545 -23.88 -1.87 -4.63
C ARG A 545 -23.11 -3.08 -4.09
N ALA A 546 -23.50 -3.62 -2.93
CA ALA A 546 -22.84 -4.79 -2.34
C ALA A 546 -22.97 -6.02 -3.25
N GLU A 547 -24.16 -6.30 -3.77
CA GLU A 547 -24.40 -7.39 -4.74
C GLU A 547 -23.56 -7.23 -6.01
N THR A 548 -23.37 -6.00 -6.50
CA THR A 548 -22.52 -5.71 -7.67
C THR A 548 -21.04 -5.96 -7.38
N ILE A 549 -20.55 -5.56 -6.21
CA ILE A 549 -19.15 -5.79 -5.78
C ILE A 549 -18.89 -7.28 -5.61
N ASP A 550 -19.84 -8.01 -5.03
CA ASP A 550 -19.75 -9.46 -4.84
C ASP A 550 -19.61 -10.20 -6.17
N GLN A 551 -20.46 -9.86 -7.16
CA GLN A 551 -20.38 -10.42 -8.51
C GLN A 551 -19.05 -10.07 -9.22
N MET A 552 -18.47 -8.89 -8.95
CA MET A 552 -17.16 -8.52 -9.49
C MET A 552 -16.04 -9.36 -8.86
N LEU A 553 -16.01 -9.50 -7.53
CA LEU A 553 -14.99 -10.30 -6.84
C LEU A 553 -15.09 -11.79 -7.21
N GLU A 554 -16.30 -12.33 -7.33
CA GLU A 554 -16.56 -13.68 -7.84
C GLU A 554 -15.99 -13.89 -9.25
N ALA A 555 -16.35 -13.01 -10.19
CA ALA A 555 -15.91 -13.12 -11.57
C ALA A 555 -14.39 -12.92 -11.73
N ALA A 556 -13.78 -12.03 -10.93
CA ALA A 556 -12.33 -11.86 -10.88
C ALA A 556 -11.63 -13.12 -10.38
N PHE A 557 -12.00 -13.60 -9.18
CA PHE A 557 -11.40 -14.76 -8.55
C PHE A 557 -11.57 -16.03 -9.40
N TYR A 558 -12.79 -16.35 -9.83
CA TYR A 558 -13.06 -17.51 -10.67
C TYR A 558 -12.28 -17.47 -12.00
N SER A 559 -12.15 -16.29 -12.61
CA SER A 559 -11.41 -16.16 -13.86
C SER A 559 -9.91 -16.29 -13.67
N TYR A 560 -9.31 -15.67 -12.66
CA TYR A 560 -7.89 -15.86 -12.36
C TYR A 560 -7.57 -17.30 -11.95
N TYR A 561 -8.30 -17.84 -10.97
CA TYR A 561 -8.03 -19.15 -10.37
C TYR A 561 -8.37 -20.30 -11.32
N THR A 562 -9.63 -20.38 -11.78
CA THR A 562 -10.14 -21.55 -12.53
C THR A 562 -9.94 -21.44 -14.03
N ARG A 563 -10.02 -20.23 -14.62
CA ARG A 563 -9.95 -20.06 -16.09
C ARG A 563 -8.54 -19.76 -16.60
N CYS A 564 -7.73 -19.06 -15.83
CA CYS A 564 -6.39 -18.63 -16.24
C CYS A 564 -5.25 -19.39 -15.53
N SER A 565 -5.54 -20.12 -14.44
CA SER A 565 -4.55 -20.74 -13.57
C SER A 565 -3.48 -19.75 -13.06
N SER A 566 -3.93 -18.55 -12.68
CA SER A 566 -3.09 -17.47 -12.15
C SER A 566 -3.34 -17.27 -10.65
N PRO A 567 -2.63 -18.00 -9.76
CA PRO A 567 -2.79 -17.86 -8.31
C PRO A 567 -2.46 -16.45 -7.82
N PHE A 568 -1.41 -15.83 -8.39
CA PHE A 568 -1.03 -14.44 -8.07
C PHE A 568 -2.18 -13.44 -8.31
N GLY A 569 -2.85 -13.49 -9.47
CA GLY A 569 -3.99 -12.61 -9.77
C GLY A 569 -5.19 -12.87 -8.85
N ALA A 570 -5.46 -14.14 -8.54
CA ALA A 570 -6.53 -14.52 -7.61
C ALA A 570 -6.25 -14.01 -6.18
N LEU A 571 -5.03 -14.20 -5.67
CA LEU A 571 -4.58 -13.69 -4.37
C LEU A 571 -4.65 -12.16 -4.31
N ARG A 572 -4.08 -11.47 -5.30
CA ARG A 572 -4.08 -10.00 -5.41
C ARG A 572 -5.50 -9.47 -5.39
N SER A 573 -6.38 -9.98 -6.27
CA SER A 573 -7.75 -9.49 -6.40
C SER A 573 -8.59 -9.64 -5.12
N LEU A 574 -8.49 -10.77 -4.42
CA LEU A 574 -9.21 -10.94 -3.15
C LEU A 574 -8.60 -10.12 -2.02
N THR A 575 -7.27 -10.05 -1.90
CA THR A 575 -6.61 -9.26 -0.85
C THR A 575 -6.98 -7.77 -0.96
N LEU A 576 -6.98 -7.22 -2.17
CA LEU A 576 -7.47 -5.88 -2.46
C LEU A 576 -8.94 -5.70 -2.10
N GLY A 577 -9.80 -6.65 -2.48
CA GLY A 577 -11.23 -6.63 -2.17
C GLY A 577 -11.51 -6.64 -0.66
N ILE A 578 -10.82 -7.52 0.09
CA ILE A 578 -10.95 -7.69 1.54
C ILE A 578 -10.59 -6.39 2.27
N GLU A 579 -9.43 -5.78 1.98
CA GLU A 579 -9.00 -4.55 2.65
C GLU A 579 -9.90 -3.36 2.29
N LEU A 580 -10.28 -3.20 1.03
CA LEU A 580 -11.18 -2.12 0.61
C LEU A 580 -12.61 -2.29 1.16
N LEU A 581 -13.09 -3.53 1.34
CA LEU A 581 -14.35 -3.82 2.03
C LEU A 581 -14.25 -3.55 3.54
N ARG A 582 -13.16 -3.95 4.19
CA ARG A 582 -12.86 -3.65 5.62
C ARG A 582 -12.90 -2.14 5.86
N LEU A 583 -12.15 -1.37 5.07
CA LEU A 583 -12.05 0.08 5.16
C LEU A 583 -13.40 0.80 4.94
N ARG A 584 -14.36 0.16 4.25
CA ARG A 584 -15.71 0.70 4.06
C ARG A 584 -16.62 0.55 5.29
N GLY A 585 -16.29 -0.38 6.20
CA GLY A 585 -17.01 -0.60 7.45
C GLY A 585 -18.44 -1.14 7.30
N GLY A 586 -19.17 -1.19 8.41
CA GLY A 586 -20.57 -1.63 8.44
C GLY A 586 -20.76 -3.08 8.00
N SER A 587 -21.74 -3.34 7.12
CA SER A 587 -21.98 -4.69 6.57
C SER A 587 -20.88 -5.18 5.65
N SER A 588 -20.09 -4.27 5.03
CA SER A 588 -18.97 -4.62 4.16
C SER A 588 -17.89 -5.43 4.89
N VAL A 589 -17.82 -5.34 6.22
CA VAL A 589 -16.93 -6.15 7.05
C VAL A 589 -17.33 -7.63 7.06
N ASP A 590 -18.63 -7.96 7.04
CA ASP A 590 -19.07 -9.36 6.95
C ASP A 590 -18.72 -9.95 5.56
N ASP A 591 -18.80 -9.14 4.50
CA ASP A 591 -18.37 -9.51 3.15
C ASP A 591 -16.85 -9.68 3.05
N ALA A 592 -16.06 -8.76 3.64
CA ALA A 592 -14.61 -8.86 3.71
C ALA A 592 -14.18 -10.19 4.33
N VAL A 593 -14.80 -10.56 5.46
CA VAL A 593 -14.48 -11.83 6.12
C VAL A 593 -14.89 -13.04 5.28
N ARG A 594 -16.07 -13.01 4.64
CA ARG A 594 -16.51 -14.10 3.76
C ARG A 594 -15.52 -14.34 2.60
N TRP A 595 -15.01 -13.27 2.00
CA TRP A 595 -13.98 -13.36 0.95
C TRP A 595 -12.63 -13.84 1.48
N GLY A 596 -12.22 -13.44 2.69
CA GLY A 596 -11.00 -13.93 3.32
C GLY A 596 -11.04 -15.40 3.73
N ILE A 597 -12.18 -15.89 4.23
CA ILE A 597 -12.40 -17.33 4.49
C ILE A 597 -12.26 -18.12 3.18
N ARG A 598 -12.90 -17.65 2.10
CA ARG A 598 -12.76 -18.29 0.78
C ARG A 598 -11.31 -18.30 0.27
N LEU A 599 -10.54 -17.24 0.54
CA LEU A 599 -9.11 -17.19 0.17
C LEU A 599 -8.30 -18.24 0.96
N LEU A 600 -8.55 -18.41 2.26
CA LEU A 600 -7.96 -19.48 3.08
C LEU A 600 -8.37 -20.89 2.60
N ASP A 601 -9.63 -21.07 2.19
CA ASP A 601 -10.15 -22.34 1.67
C ASP A 601 -9.55 -22.69 0.29
N SER A 602 -9.17 -21.69 -0.51
CA SER A 602 -8.60 -21.87 -1.85
C SER A 602 -7.18 -22.44 -1.87
N LYS A 603 -6.49 -22.44 -0.72
CA LYS A 603 -5.09 -22.90 -0.53
C LYS A 603 -4.08 -22.27 -1.50
N ILE A 604 -4.31 -21.00 -1.86
CA ILE A 604 -3.37 -20.17 -2.64
C ILE A 604 -2.32 -19.53 -1.73
N LEU A 605 -2.69 -19.14 -0.50
CA LEU A 605 -1.78 -18.56 0.48
C LEU A 605 -0.71 -19.59 0.91
N GLY A 606 0.53 -19.14 1.08
CA GLY A 606 1.55 -19.91 1.77
C GLY A 606 1.37 -19.85 3.29
N PRO A 607 2.27 -20.47 4.07
CA PRO A 607 2.16 -20.52 5.54
C PRO A 607 2.11 -19.13 6.20
N VAL A 608 2.94 -18.20 5.72
CA VAL A 608 3.01 -16.83 6.26
C VAL A 608 1.76 -16.05 5.86
N GLY A 609 1.32 -16.18 4.60
CA GLY A 609 0.08 -15.59 4.11
C GLY A 609 -1.18 -16.11 4.83
N ASP A 610 -1.25 -17.40 5.15
CA ASP A 610 -2.36 -18.04 5.87
C ASP A 610 -2.49 -17.50 7.30
N ALA A 611 -1.37 -17.47 8.05
CA ALA A 611 -1.33 -16.92 9.40
C ALA A 611 -1.65 -15.41 9.45
N LEU A 612 -1.05 -14.61 8.56
CA LEU A 612 -1.37 -13.18 8.42
C LEU A 612 -2.83 -12.95 8.04
N MET A 613 -3.41 -13.75 7.14
CA MET A 613 -4.82 -13.62 6.78
C MET A 613 -5.74 -13.93 7.97
N LYS A 614 -5.40 -14.92 8.82
CA LYS A 614 -6.13 -15.18 10.07
C LYS A 614 -6.10 -13.97 11.02
N GLU A 615 -4.96 -13.31 11.20
CA GLU A 615 -4.88 -12.03 11.94
C GLU A 615 -5.81 -10.96 11.31
N ARG A 616 -5.81 -10.82 9.98
CA ARG A 616 -6.68 -9.84 9.30
C ARG A 616 -8.16 -10.13 9.50
N LEU A 617 -8.58 -11.40 9.54
CA LEU A 617 -9.97 -11.75 9.83
C LEU A 617 -10.35 -11.48 11.29
N ALA A 618 -9.41 -11.66 12.24
CA ALA A 618 -9.60 -11.20 13.61
C ALA A 618 -9.82 -9.67 13.64
N VAL A 619 -8.91 -8.91 13.06
CA VAL A 619 -8.99 -7.43 12.98
C VAL A 619 -10.27 -6.95 12.27
N CYS A 620 -10.75 -7.66 11.25
CA CYS A 620 -12.05 -7.38 10.62
C CYS A 620 -13.21 -7.60 11.60
N TYR A 621 -13.22 -8.70 12.35
CA TYR A 621 -14.28 -8.90 13.36
C TYR A 621 -14.19 -7.92 14.54
N ALA A 622 -12.99 -7.50 14.93
CA ALA A 622 -12.79 -6.46 15.95
C ALA A 622 -13.33 -5.09 15.51
N SER A 623 -13.17 -4.72 14.24
CA SER A 623 -13.60 -3.42 13.70
C SER A 623 -15.11 -3.23 13.57
N LYS A 624 -15.92 -4.26 13.88
CA LYS A 624 -17.38 -4.20 13.81
C LYS A 624 -18.00 -3.75 15.14
N PRO A 625 -18.42 -2.48 15.29
CA PRO A 625 -19.07 -2.00 16.51
C PRO A 625 -20.42 -2.69 16.72
N GLY A 626 -20.78 -2.86 18.00
CA GLY A 626 -22.13 -3.27 18.38
C GLY A 626 -23.13 -2.11 18.27
N VAL A 627 -24.42 -2.44 18.17
CA VAL A 627 -25.52 -1.48 18.09
C VAL A 627 -26.22 -1.36 19.45
N GLY A 628 -26.48 -0.12 19.88
CA GLY A 628 -27.18 0.19 21.13
C GLY A 628 -26.35 -0.05 22.40
N SER A 629 -26.94 0.19 23.57
CA SER A 629 -26.28 0.05 24.88
C SER A 629 -25.75 -1.36 25.16
N GLY A 630 -26.47 -2.39 24.68
CA GLY A 630 -26.03 -3.79 24.76
C GLY A 630 -24.99 -4.20 23.72
N SER A 631 -24.50 -3.29 22.87
CA SER A 631 -23.54 -3.57 21.79
C SER A 631 -23.93 -4.76 20.91
N TRP A 632 -25.22 -4.87 20.58
CA TRP A 632 -25.77 -6.01 19.86
C TRP A 632 -25.13 -6.17 18.48
N GLY A 633 -24.75 -7.39 18.13
CA GLY A 633 -24.11 -7.70 16.84
C GLY A 633 -22.61 -7.46 16.78
N HIS A 634 -21.96 -7.02 17.87
CA HIS A 634 -20.49 -7.01 17.97
C HIS A 634 -19.91 -8.40 17.70
N ARG A 635 -18.68 -8.50 17.20
CA ARG A 635 -18.06 -9.78 16.84
C ARG A 635 -16.82 -10.15 17.66
N LYS A 636 -16.62 -9.54 18.84
CA LYS A 636 -15.49 -9.80 19.76
C LYS A 636 -15.13 -11.29 19.95
N ARG A 637 -16.08 -12.18 20.29
CA ARG A 637 -15.80 -13.63 20.41
C ARG A 637 -15.23 -14.25 19.12
N LYS A 638 -15.71 -13.83 17.94
CA LYS A 638 -15.16 -14.28 16.66
C LYS A 638 -13.75 -13.73 16.45
N SER A 639 -13.52 -12.46 16.76
CA SER A 639 -12.18 -11.86 16.74
C SER A 639 -11.19 -12.70 17.56
N ALA A 640 -11.51 -12.99 18.82
CA ALA A 640 -10.65 -13.78 19.70
C ALA A 640 -10.41 -15.21 19.18
N MET A 641 -11.43 -15.85 18.60
CA MET A 641 -11.26 -17.14 17.92
C MET A 641 -10.28 -17.07 16.74
N TRP A 642 -10.36 -16.03 15.90
CA TRP A 642 -9.42 -15.85 14.78
C TRP A 642 -8.02 -15.46 15.26
N CYS A 643 -7.88 -14.77 16.40
CA CYS A 643 -6.59 -14.60 17.06
C CYS A 643 -6.01 -15.96 17.47
N ILE A 644 -6.77 -16.85 18.11
CA ILE A 644 -6.29 -18.20 18.49
C ILE A 644 -5.84 -18.99 17.26
N LEU A 645 -6.62 -18.99 16.17
CA LEU A 645 -6.24 -19.66 14.91
C LEU A 645 -5.00 -19.05 14.25
N GLY A 646 -4.78 -17.74 14.40
CA GLY A 646 -3.54 -17.08 14.00
C GLY A 646 -2.34 -17.51 14.86
N GLY A 647 -2.55 -17.63 16.18
CA GLY A 647 -1.55 -18.13 17.12
C GLY A 647 -1.09 -19.56 16.78
N GLU A 648 -2.04 -20.48 16.64
CA GLU A 648 -1.79 -21.86 16.17
C GLU A 648 -1.01 -21.88 14.84
N ALA A 649 -1.40 -21.03 13.88
CA ALA A 649 -0.73 -20.97 12.58
C ALA A 649 0.72 -20.48 12.67
N TRP A 650 1.04 -19.58 13.60
CA TRP A 650 2.40 -19.11 13.86
C TRP A 650 3.23 -20.10 14.67
N ASP A 651 2.63 -20.78 15.64
CA ASP A 651 3.28 -21.82 16.44
C ASP A 651 3.76 -22.99 15.57
N LEU A 652 2.90 -23.46 14.65
CA LEU A 652 3.26 -24.46 13.62
C LEU A 652 4.40 -24.01 12.68
N GLN A 653 4.72 -22.71 12.64
CA GLN A 653 5.82 -22.11 11.88
C GLN A 653 7.01 -21.69 12.75
N GLN A 654 6.99 -22.03 14.05
CA GLN A 654 8.01 -21.65 15.03
C GLN A 654 8.21 -20.12 15.14
N LYS A 655 7.17 -19.32 14.87
CA LYS A 655 7.16 -17.85 15.03
C LYS A 655 6.53 -17.48 16.38
N TYR A 656 7.23 -17.82 17.45
CA TYR A 656 6.72 -17.79 18.82
C TYR A 656 6.28 -16.39 19.26
N ILE A 657 6.96 -15.31 18.84
CA ILE A 657 6.55 -13.93 19.18
C ILE A 657 5.19 -13.60 18.55
N GLN A 658 4.96 -13.97 17.28
CA GLN A 658 3.67 -13.71 16.64
C GLN A 658 2.56 -14.61 17.22
N SER A 659 2.89 -15.85 17.61
CA SER A 659 1.99 -16.72 18.35
C SER A 659 1.56 -16.09 19.69
N GLN A 660 2.52 -15.66 20.52
CA GLN A 660 2.26 -15.04 21.82
C GLN A 660 1.43 -13.76 21.67
N ARG A 661 1.74 -12.95 20.66
CA ARG A 661 0.99 -11.73 20.35
C ARG A 661 -0.47 -12.01 20.03
N CYS A 662 -0.75 -13.07 19.27
CA CYS A 662 -2.10 -13.49 18.94
C CYS A 662 -2.85 -14.05 20.17
N LEU A 663 -2.22 -14.88 20.98
CA LEU A 663 -2.82 -15.45 22.20
C LEU A 663 -3.05 -14.39 23.29
N ASN A 664 -2.14 -13.44 23.46
CA ASN A 664 -2.30 -12.27 24.32
C ASN A 664 -3.53 -11.44 23.92
N GLU A 665 -3.70 -11.18 22.62
CA GLU A 665 -4.85 -10.44 22.12
C GLU A 665 -6.16 -11.22 22.27
N ALA A 666 -6.16 -12.53 22.03
CA ALA A 666 -7.32 -13.39 22.28
C ALA A 666 -7.75 -13.32 23.76
N SER A 667 -6.79 -13.46 24.67
CA SER A 667 -6.98 -13.40 26.12
C SER A 667 -7.51 -12.04 26.57
N ARG A 668 -6.96 -10.94 26.02
CA ARG A 668 -7.43 -9.57 26.23
C ARG A 668 -8.89 -9.40 25.80
N ILE A 669 -9.26 -9.87 24.60
CA ILE A 669 -10.63 -9.76 24.10
C ILE A 669 -11.60 -10.60 24.96
N TYR A 670 -11.19 -11.79 25.41
CA TYR A 670 -12.04 -12.62 26.29
C TYR A 670 -12.17 -12.06 27.71
N SER A 671 -11.17 -11.38 28.26
CA SER A 671 -11.25 -10.76 29.59
C SER A 671 -12.15 -9.50 29.61
N GLU A 672 -12.28 -8.80 28.48
CA GLU A 672 -13.22 -7.69 28.31
C GLU A 672 -14.69 -8.14 28.13
N LEU A 673 -14.95 -9.43 27.94
CA LEU A 673 -16.30 -9.96 27.78
C LEU A 673 -16.91 -10.31 29.16
N PRO A 674 -18.24 -10.13 29.35
CA PRO A 674 -18.90 -10.56 30.58
C PRO A 674 -18.62 -12.05 30.87
N HIS A 675 -18.61 -12.47 32.14
CA HIS A 675 -18.15 -13.82 32.55
C HIS A 675 -18.89 -15.01 31.88
N GLU A 676 -20.11 -14.81 31.36
CA GLU A 676 -20.88 -15.79 30.58
C GLU A 676 -20.39 -15.94 29.12
N ASN A 677 -19.52 -15.02 28.68
CA ASN A 677 -19.12 -14.81 27.28
C ASN A 677 -17.63 -15.13 27.01
N GLY A 678 -16.86 -15.51 28.03
CA GLY A 678 -15.44 -15.89 27.93
C GLY A 678 -15.22 -17.32 27.41
N VAL A 679 -13.95 -17.64 27.06
CA VAL A 679 -13.55 -18.98 26.57
C VAL A 679 -13.66 -20.07 27.65
N SER A 680 -13.50 -19.72 28.93
CA SER A 680 -13.52 -20.65 30.08
C SER A 680 -14.83 -21.42 30.29
N LYS A 681 -15.91 -21.06 29.59
CA LYS A 681 -17.17 -21.83 29.56
C LYS A 681 -17.17 -22.96 28.53
N PHE A 682 -16.16 -23.06 27.68
CA PHE A 682 -16.02 -24.05 26.62
C PHE A 682 -14.80 -24.94 26.93
N SER A 683 -15.00 -26.04 27.66
CA SER A 683 -13.90 -26.89 28.18
C SER A 683 -12.83 -27.22 27.14
N LEU A 684 -13.22 -27.78 26.00
CA LEU A 684 -12.31 -28.14 24.90
C LEU A 684 -11.55 -26.94 24.31
N ALA A 685 -12.19 -25.77 24.20
CA ALA A 685 -11.53 -24.57 23.68
C ALA A 685 -10.58 -23.95 24.73
N ASN A 686 -10.93 -24.03 26.01
CA ASN A 686 -10.08 -23.58 27.10
C ASN A 686 -8.86 -24.49 27.27
N GLU A 687 -9.04 -25.80 27.17
CA GLU A 687 -7.98 -26.82 27.16
C GLU A 687 -7.04 -26.62 25.96
N PHE A 688 -7.59 -26.41 24.76
CA PHE A 688 -6.80 -26.12 23.56
C PHE A 688 -5.96 -24.84 23.69
N VAL A 689 -6.54 -23.74 24.17
CA VAL A 689 -5.82 -22.47 24.39
C VAL A 689 -4.75 -22.61 25.47
N ALA A 690 -5.03 -23.34 26.56
CA ALA A 690 -4.06 -23.62 27.60
C ALA A 690 -2.91 -24.52 27.09
N GLY A 691 -3.21 -25.49 26.22
CA GLY A 691 -2.21 -26.34 25.57
C GLY A 691 -1.28 -25.54 24.66
N LEU A 692 -1.82 -24.64 23.82
CA LEU A 692 -1.01 -23.74 22.99
C LEU A 692 -0.14 -22.80 23.85
N GLN A 693 -0.70 -22.23 24.92
CA GLN A 693 0.08 -21.34 25.80
C GLN A 693 1.20 -22.11 26.51
N HIS A 694 0.94 -23.32 27.03
CA HIS A 694 1.99 -24.15 27.65
C HIS A 694 3.08 -24.57 26.66
N GLN A 695 2.73 -24.92 25.42
CA GLN A 695 3.71 -25.23 24.37
C GLN A 695 4.61 -24.03 24.08
N LEU A 696 4.01 -22.84 24.05
CA LEU A 696 4.69 -21.58 23.78
C LEU A 696 5.58 -21.14 24.95
N ASP A 697 5.09 -21.24 26.19
CA ASP A 697 5.86 -20.98 27.41
C ASP A 697 7.10 -21.91 27.46
N GLU A 698 6.92 -23.23 27.23
CA GLU A 698 8.04 -24.19 27.15
C GLU A 698 9.07 -23.80 26.06
N LYS A 699 8.63 -23.29 24.91
CA LYS A 699 9.53 -22.94 23.80
C LYS A 699 10.23 -21.60 23.99
N LEU A 700 9.66 -20.68 24.77
CA LEU A 700 10.28 -19.41 25.14
C LEU A 700 11.23 -19.59 26.35
N ASP A 701 10.87 -20.40 27.34
CA ASP A 701 11.68 -20.63 28.56
C ASP A 701 12.91 -21.51 28.31
N VAL A 702 12.86 -22.47 27.37
CA VAL A 702 13.98 -23.39 27.10
C VAL A 702 15.21 -22.68 26.51
N ASP A 703 15.06 -21.51 25.87
CA ASP A 703 16.20 -20.79 25.25
C ASP A 703 16.86 -19.76 26.18
N ASP A 704 16.15 -19.25 27.20
CA ASP A 704 16.73 -18.44 28.30
C ASP A 704 17.63 -19.29 29.23
N GLY A 705 17.53 -20.63 29.13
CA GLY A 705 18.16 -21.59 30.04
C GLY A 705 19.59 -22.04 29.73
N ASN A 706 20.18 -21.72 28.57
CA ASN A 706 21.52 -22.23 28.19
C ASN A 706 22.70 -21.48 28.83
N GLY A 707 22.54 -21.05 30.08
CA GLY A 707 23.39 -20.07 30.76
C GLY A 707 23.70 -20.36 32.24
N GLY A 708 23.67 -21.62 32.69
CA GLY A 708 24.14 -21.97 34.04
C GLY A 708 23.49 -23.22 34.62
N ASP A 709 24.26 -24.30 34.68
CA ASP A 709 23.95 -25.48 35.48
C ASP A 709 24.16 -25.15 36.97
N GLU A 710 23.09 -24.90 37.73
CA GLU A 710 23.06 -25.11 39.18
C GLU A 710 21.63 -25.14 39.73
N SER A 711 21.17 -26.32 40.17
CA SER A 711 20.01 -26.44 41.07
C SER A 711 20.38 -25.95 42.47
N PRO A 712 19.44 -25.31 43.20
CA PRO A 712 19.05 -25.97 44.44
C PRO A 712 17.53 -25.93 44.74
N SER A 713 16.99 -27.12 44.95
CA SER A 713 15.99 -27.53 45.95
C SER A 713 15.07 -26.49 46.64
N GLN A 714 13.78 -26.83 46.61
CA GLN A 714 12.80 -26.73 47.71
C GLN A 714 12.54 -25.36 48.35
N ASP A 715 11.34 -24.83 48.09
CA ASP A 715 10.39 -24.58 49.18
C ASP A 715 8.96 -24.89 48.69
N VAL A 716 8.19 -25.57 49.54
CA VAL A 716 6.78 -25.93 49.27
C VAL A 716 5.92 -25.16 50.26
N GLU A 717 5.18 -24.17 49.78
CA GLU A 717 4.16 -23.49 50.58
C GLU A 717 2.77 -24.02 50.19
N GLU A 718 2.24 -24.94 50.98
CA GLU A 718 0.85 -25.38 50.89
C GLU A 718 -0.08 -24.20 51.22
N VAL A 719 -0.90 -23.76 50.26
CA VAL A 719 -2.05 -22.90 50.54
C VAL A 719 -3.30 -23.77 50.59
N LEU A 720 -3.88 -23.83 51.79
CA LEU A 720 -4.99 -24.69 52.18
C LEU A 720 -6.26 -24.49 51.35
N VAL A 721 -6.94 -25.60 51.09
CA VAL A 721 -8.34 -25.62 50.62
C VAL A 721 -9.25 -25.37 51.83
N GLU A 722 -9.93 -24.22 51.86
CA GLU A 722 -11.16 -24.05 52.66
C GLU A 722 -12.38 -24.11 51.74
N GLU A 723 -13.10 -25.24 51.80
CA GLU A 723 -14.52 -25.24 51.48
C GLU A 723 -15.27 -24.44 52.55
N SER A 724 -16.19 -23.57 52.15
CA SER A 724 -17.23 -23.05 53.04
C SER A 724 -18.49 -22.68 52.29
N GLU A 725 -19.61 -23.06 52.87
CA GLU A 725 -20.90 -23.19 52.20
C GLU A 725 -21.67 -21.87 52.02
N THR A 726 -22.73 -21.95 51.23
CA THR A 726 -23.71 -20.89 51.00
C THR A 726 -24.37 -20.37 52.29
N MET A 727 -24.46 -19.04 52.46
CA MET A 727 -25.51 -18.45 53.28
C MET A 727 -26.14 -17.19 52.65
N ASP A 728 -27.46 -17.22 52.62
CA ASP A 728 -28.37 -16.23 52.07
C ASP A 728 -28.73 -15.20 53.16
N PHE A 729 -28.49 -13.91 52.94
CA PHE A 729 -29.00 -12.86 53.85
C PHE A 729 -29.59 -11.66 53.13
N ARG A 730 -30.92 -11.69 52.98
CA ARG A 730 -31.74 -10.48 52.82
C ARG A 730 -31.57 -9.58 54.04
N SER A 731 -31.47 -8.26 53.82
CA SER A 731 -31.76 -7.28 54.87
C SER A 731 -32.37 -6.00 54.30
N ARG A 732 -33.69 -5.85 54.51
CA ARG A 732 -34.36 -4.55 54.50
C ARG A 732 -34.18 -3.92 55.88
N ARG A 733 -33.98 -2.60 55.97
CA ARG A 733 -34.35 -1.80 57.15
C ARG A 733 -34.90 -0.44 56.77
N THR A 734 -35.73 0.10 57.66
CA THR A 734 -36.72 1.14 57.40
C THR A 734 -36.54 2.36 58.34
N SER A 735 -36.61 3.55 57.74
CA SER A 735 -37.23 4.82 58.22
C SER A 735 -37.16 5.29 59.68
N MET A 736 -36.83 6.59 59.89
CA MET A 736 -37.52 7.65 60.69
C MET A 736 -36.56 8.87 60.89
N MET A 737 -36.94 10.16 61.05
CA MET A 737 -38.20 10.91 60.83
C MET A 737 -38.02 12.45 61.03
N GLY A 738 -38.74 13.29 60.26
CA GLY A 738 -39.08 14.71 60.56
C GLY A 738 -38.14 15.82 60.04
N ARG A 739 -38.57 17.05 59.71
CA ARG A 739 -39.93 17.69 59.62
C ARG A 739 -39.77 19.12 59.02
N GLY A 740 -40.62 19.71 58.18
CA GLY A 740 -41.77 19.21 57.39
C GLY A 740 -42.80 20.32 57.02
N GLY A 741 -42.94 20.69 55.74
CA GLY A 741 -43.87 21.72 55.19
C GLY A 741 -43.31 22.41 53.92
N ALA A 742 -43.96 23.34 53.19
CA ALA A 742 -45.37 23.77 53.04
C ALA A 742 -45.48 24.90 51.95
N PRO A 743 -46.64 25.20 51.29
CA PRO A 743 -47.67 24.26 50.81
C PRO A 743 -48.33 24.59 49.41
N VAL A 744 -49.11 23.62 48.90
CA VAL A 744 -50.25 23.63 47.90
C VAL A 744 -50.05 23.93 46.39
N ALA A 745 -50.33 22.91 45.54
CA ALA A 745 -51.43 22.83 44.52
C ALA A 745 -51.10 21.80 43.40
N SER A 746 -51.47 20.50 43.44
CA SER A 746 -52.78 19.83 43.35
C SER A 746 -53.41 19.72 41.94
N LEU A 747 -53.32 18.53 41.31
CA LEU A 747 -54.37 17.93 40.47
C LEU A 747 -54.18 16.39 40.35
N GLU A 748 -55.26 15.63 40.17
CA GLU A 748 -55.34 14.17 40.43
C GLU A 748 -55.23 13.28 39.17
N THR A 749 -55.22 11.95 39.38
CA THR A 749 -55.01 10.87 38.38
C THR A 749 -56.08 9.77 38.45
N ALA A 750 -56.07 8.86 37.45
CA ALA A 750 -56.66 7.50 37.36
C ALA A 750 -57.82 7.31 36.33
N PRO A 751 -58.15 6.06 35.89
CA PRO A 751 -57.24 5.00 35.41
C PRO A 751 -57.75 4.24 34.14
N LEU A 752 -57.07 3.11 33.81
CA LEU A 752 -57.27 2.17 32.69
C LEU A 752 -58.59 1.36 32.70
N HIS A 753 -58.92 0.75 31.55
CA HIS A 753 -59.84 -0.39 31.46
C HIS A 753 -59.39 -1.41 30.37
N GLU A 754 -59.38 -2.71 30.71
CA GLU A 754 -59.32 -3.85 29.76
C GLU A 754 -60.74 -4.34 29.43
N VAL A 755 -60.97 -4.92 28.23
CA VAL A 755 -62.01 -5.95 27.99
C VAL A 755 -61.54 -6.91 26.89
N ALA A 756 -61.90 -8.20 27.02
CA ALA A 756 -61.43 -9.33 26.21
C ALA A 756 -62.31 -9.68 24.99
N SER A 757 -61.82 -10.66 24.20
CA SER A 757 -62.45 -11.27 23.02
C SER A 757 -63.69 -12.13 23.31
N PRO A 758 -64.50 -12.42 22.26
CA PRO A 758 -65.13 -13.75 22.14
C PRO A 758 -64.90 -14.41 20.76
N VAL A 759 -65.57 -15.54 20.52
CA VAL A 759 -65.18 -16.65 19.63
C VAL A 759 -66.18 -16.90 18.48
N LYS A 760 -65.67 -17.33 17.31
CA LYS A 760 -66.30 -18.04 16.14
C LYS A 760 -67.81 -17.84 15.85
N GLU A 761 -68.12 -17.59 14.58
CA GLU A 761 -68.87 -18.59 13.76
C GLU A 761 -68.65 -18.45 12.24
N LYS A 762 -69.22 -19.39 11.47
CA LYS A 762 -69.01 -19.59 10.00
C LYS A 762 -69.92 -18.70 9.15
N GLY A 763 -69.52 -18.44 7.90
CA GLY A 763 -70.42 -18.00 6.82
C GLY A 763 -69.76 -18.06 5.44
N ASP A 764 -70.42 -18.71 4.48
CA ASP A 764 -70.04 -18.73 3.05
C ASP A 764 -70.24 -17.35 2.38
N GLY A 765 -69.55 -17.10 1.26
CA GLY A 765 -69.84 -15.92 0.42
C GLY A 765 -68.76 -15.58 -0.61
N SER A 766 -68.89 -16.11 -1.81
CA SER A 766 -68.06 -15.83 -2.99
C SER A 766 -68.32 -14.46 -3.64
N VAL A 767 -67.43 -14.09 -4.58
CA VAL A 767 -67.64 -13.30 -5.83
C VAL A 767 -66.86 -11.97 -5.94
N GLN A 768 -65.93 -11.93 -6.92
CA GLN A 768 -65.48 -10.80 -7.80
C GLN A 768 -65.05 -9.46 -7.17
N ASP A 769 -64.28 -8.57 -7.80
CA ASP A 769 -63.25 -8.50 -8.86
C ASP A 769 -63.01 -6.97 -9.03
N GLU A 770 -62.03 -6.58 -9.85
CA GLU A 770 -61.86 -5.23 -10.45
C GLU A 770 -61.56 -3.98 -9.58
N PHE A 771 -60.33 -3.48 -9.78
CA PHE A 771 -59.94 -2.11 -10.13
C PHE A 771 -60.40 -0.88 -9.29
N GLY A 772 -59.37 -0.22 -8.74
CA GLY A 772 -59.39 1.16 -8.24
C GLY A 772 -57.97 1.65 -7.98
#